data_AF-A0A9D4J1D9-F1
#
_entry.id   AF-A0A9D4J1D9-F1
#
_cell.length_a   1.000
_cell.length_b   1.000
_cell.length_c   1.000
_cell.angle_alpha   90.00
_cell.angle_beta   90.00
_cell.angle_gamma   90.00
#
_symmetry.space_group_name_H-M   'P 1'
#
loop_
_entity.id
_entity.type
_entity.pdbx_description
1 polymer ?
#
loop_
_entity_poly.entity_id
_entity_poly.type
_entity_poly.pdbx_seq_one_letter_code
_entity_poly.pdbx_strand_id
1 'polypeptide(L)'
;MRNIMKAVTCFVVFVVFQSAMVKSAEIKRAMPKKSAVKDAVAKNVAVSAATNEVKKCPKVLNKIPVDPKFNINEFAGEWFTVTRTTWAYGDNTYGSMTIEIFKQSNGVWKFRYSGSSVNKCLPVTESTLKETRRPGHFIIMAGNTIQATFIVSFTDYKDLAIVIYCHKHSRGKPAQCENDGFQIDIMSRTLKPKKKLISDYVKRALKRLCGKEEDFIDTKPGVCKIPNILEQAKLDKTKLDKEVSQAESSDTCAVENIPVQKDFDLTQMEGIWYEIARTRFTFNKLESVVASHRLGDDKQTIKSYYTGTIVNSNTEGEASIQCMTAIKGMSKSREGATDSADRVGRIGWEDSEHQWSPTRVIYADGEYTMFYACYSGETNQKCTEQAMEVTLAGKSREISQEKKDAIYSILPSVCVSPADMKDTKFLADCTSWVDIKEENDLNRCLLDNIKVFAEYDSDQMKGRWYLYGSISYNNRTSLQGVVMHKHAEGMNEVIHTEITAFDMDVQAEAEADMQADGLPSRKCASYSTQSRDTCINIAEFVTTVPVGGVNGFVFTKVLYIDEFKLVEYVCNYRDHDGRCKKEGVSFNVYTKNDTKEGVMDVDTTFTALINDLAKSACLNPEDFQMEYEWCDATDATVKNKSVNDNPQCDVDQLSIVSDMDDYTPEM
;
A
#
# COMPACT_ATOMS: atom_id res chain seq x y z
N MET A 1 46.13 69.75 -17.73
CA MET A 1 44.66 69.92 -17.82
C MET A 1 43.93 68.76 -17.14
N ARG A 2 43.92 68.76 -15.81
CA ARG A 2 43.06 67.97 -14.90
C ARG A 2 43.10 68.78 -13.60
N ASN A 3 42.07 69.58 -13.32
CA ASN A 3 41.73 70.22 -12.02
C ASN A 3 40.79 71.45 -12.16
N ILE A 4 39.79 71.43 -13.04
CA ILE A 4 38.67 72.39 -13.00
C ILE A 4 37.38 71.67 -13.41
N MET A 5 36.84 70.80 -12.53
CA MET A 5 35.45 70.31 -12.66
C MET A 5 34.94 69.61 -11.38
N LYS A 6 35.10 70.25 -10.20
CA LYS A 6 34.48 69.77 -8.94
C LYS A 6 33.88 70.89 -8.06
N ALA A 7 33.63 72.08 -8.60
CA ALA A 7 33.17 73.24 -7.83
C ALA A 7 31.76 73.77 -8.18
N VAL A 8 30.97 73.08 -9.01
CA VAL A 8 29.66 73.62 -9.47
C VAL A 8 28.43 72.84 -8.96
N THR A 9 28.59 71.68 -8.31
CA THR A 9 27.43 70.85 -7.92
C THR A 9 26.96 71.03 -6.47
N CYS A 10 27.66 71.82 -5.64
CA CYS A 10 27.27 72.05 -4.23
C CYS A 10 26.42 73.32 -4.00
N PHE A 11 26.15 74.14 -5.02
CA PHE A 11 25.48 75.45 -4.82
C PHE A 11 23.99 75.50 -5.17
N VAL A 12 23.40 74.42 -5.71
CA VAL A 12 21.99 74.40 -6.15
C VAL A 12 21.04 73.73 -5.13
N VAL A 13 21.58 72.98 -4.15
CA VAL A 13 20.73 72.28 -3.15
C VAL A 13 20.40 73.14 -1.92
N PHE A 14 21.13 74.24 -1.68
CA PHE A 14 20.92 75.09 -0.50
C PHE A 14 19.86 76.18 -0.66
N VAL A 15 19.40 76.47 -1.89
CA VAL A 15 18.45 77.57 -2.18
C VAL A 15 16.99 77.12 -2.19
N VAL A 16 16.69 75.82 -2.24
CA VAL A 16 15.30 75.31 -2.27
C VAL A 16 14.74 75.03 -0.86
N PHE A 17 15.58 74.92 0.18
CA PHE A 17 15.14 74.54 1.53
C PHE A 17 14.75 75.70 2.47
N GLN A 18 14.84 76.97 2.04
CA GLN A 18 14.43 78.13 2.87
C GLN A 18 13.02 78.69 2.57
N SER A 19 12.25 78.11 1.64
CA SER A 19 10.92 78.66 1.26
C SER A 19 9.70 77.97 1.91
N ALA A 20 9.89 77.07 2.88
CA ALA A 20 8.77 76.32 3.49
C ALA A 20 8.65 76.43 5.03
N MET A 21 9.37 77.35 5.68
CA MET A 21 9.26 77.56 7.14
C MET A 21 9.08 79.04 7.54
N VAL A 22 8.24 79.79 6.82
CA VAL A 22 7.72 81.09 7.29
C VAL A 22 6.25 81.20 6.89
N LYS A 23 5.35 80.64 7.71
CA LYS A 23 3.91 80.98 7.75
C LYS A 23 3.23 80.47 9.03
N SER A 24 3.90 80.62 10.17
CA SER A 24 3.31 80.39 11.49
C SER A 24 3.71 81.51 12.45
N ALA A 25 3.19 82.70 12.20
CA ALA A 25 3.02 83.76 13.19
C ALA A 25 2.03 84.77 12.60
N GLU A 26 1.15 85.31 13.44
CA GLU A 26 0.12 86.34 13.15
C GLU A 26 -1.28 85.84 12.77
N ILE A 27 -2.03 85.30 13.75
CA ILE A 27 -3.40 85.77 14.03
C ILE A 27 -3.61 85.73 15.57
N LYS A 28 -3.38 86.86 16.24
CA LYS A 28 -3.89 87.17 17.59
C LYS A 28 -4.82 88.38 17.46
N ARG A 29 -6.13 88.18 17.64
CA ARG A 29 -7.09 89.07 18.38
C ARG A 29 -8.53 88.83 17.92
N ALA A 30 -9.33 88.22 18.80
CA ALA A 30 -10.66 88.68 19.25
C ALA A 30 -11.34 87.53 20.03
N MET A 31 -11.28 87.57 21.36
CA MET A 31 -12.07 86.68 22.23
C MET A 31 -13.37 87.38 22.65
N PRO A 32 -14.56 86.76 22.48
CA PRO A 32 -15.74 87.10 23.25
C PRO A 32 -15.73 86.43 24.64
N LYS A 33 -16.50 87.03 25.56
CA LYS A 33 -16.54 86.75 27.00
C LYS A 33 -16.85 85.28 27.37
N LYS A 34 -16.10 84.76 28.35
CA LYS A 34 -16.02 83.36 28.81
C LYS A 34 -17.25 82.76 29.52
N SER A 35 -18.41 83.43 29.64
CA SER A 35 -19.53 82.87 30.44
C SER A 35 -20.70 82.30 29.63
N ALA A 36 -20.78 82.51 28.31
CA ALA A 36 -21.85 81.92 27.48
C ALA A 36 -21.40 80.65 26.70
N VAL A 37 -20.10 80.35 26.69
CA VAL A 37 -19.55 79.19 25.95
C VAL A 37 -19.58 77.90 26.78
N LYS A 38 -19.61 77.98 28.12
CA LYS A 38 -19.63 76.77 28.96
C LYS A 38 -20.96 76.01 28.87
N ASP A 39 -22.09 76.70 28.75
CA ASP A 39 -23.39 76.03 28.71
C ASP A 39 -23.76 75.52 27.30
N ALA A 40 -23.27 76.17 26.24
CA ALA A 40 -23.41 75.68 24.86
C ALA A 40 -22.47 74.50 24.54
N VAL A 41 -21.28 74.46 25.16
CA VAL A 41 -20.35 73.32 25.02
C VAL A 41 -20.83 72.12 25.84
N ALA A 42 -21.42 72.32 27.03
CA ALA A 42 -21.99 71.22 27.80
C ALA A 42 -23.22 70.57 27.11
N LYS A 43 -24.06 71.35 26.42
CA LYS A 43 -25.20 70.81 25.66
C LYS A 43 -24.82 70.16 24.32
N ASN A 44 -23.78 70.64 23.64
CA ASN A 44 -23.30 70.00 22.39
C ASN A 44 -22.37 68.81 22.61
N VAL A 45 -21.68 68.72 23.77
CA VAL A 45 -20.91 67.52 24.15
C VAL A 45 -21.83 66.38 24.60
N ALA A 46 -23.03 66.67 25.13
CA ALA A 46 -24.00 65.63 25.49
C ALA A 46 -24.79 65.06 24.30
N VAL A 47 -24.88 65.77 23.16
CA VAL A 47 -25.60 65.31 21.96
C VAL A 47 -24.66 64.69 20.91
N SER A 48 -23.34 64.95 20.97
CA SER A 48 -22.35 64.24 20.13
C SER A 48 -21.72 63.04 20.81
N ALA A 49 -21.97 62.78 22.09
CA ALA A 49 -21.53 61.60 22.84
C ALA A 49 -22.47 60.38 22.70
N ALA A 50 -23.43 60.43 21.76
CA ALA A 50 -23.91 59.23 21.07
C ALA A 50 -22.87 58.79 20.02
N THR A 51 -21.59 58.75 20.41
CA THR A 51 -20.47 58.40 19.55
C THR A 51 -20.42 56.89 19.39
N ASN A 52 -20.77 56.43 18.18
CA ASN A 52 -20.22 55.25 17.50
C ASN A 52 -19.60 54.21 18.45
N GLU A 53 -20.42 53.40 19.12
CA GLU A 53 -19.92 52.15 19.69
C GLU A 53 -19.33 51.35 18.54
N VAL A 54 -17.99 51.28 18.49
CA VAL A 54 -17.27 50.46 17.53
C VAL A 54 -17.77 49.04 17.73
N LYS A 55 -18.53 48.54 16.75
CA LYS A 55 -19.12 47.20 16.76
C LYS A 55 -18.00 46.21 17.01
N LYS A 56 -17.97 45.64 18.23
CA LYS A 56 -16.96 44.65 18.62
C LYS A 56 -17.03 43.47 17.64
N CYS A 57 -15.86 43.05 17.16
CA CYS A 57 -15.77 41.90 16.27
C CYS A 57 -16.41 40.67 16.88
N PRO A 58 -17.19 39.89 16.10
CA PRO A 58 -17.72 38.62 16.58
C PRO A 58 -16.55 37.68 16.89
N LYS A 59 -16.20 37.58 18.17
CA LYS A 59 -15.11 36.72 18.66
C LYS A 59 -15.41 35.23 18.48
N VAL A 60 -16.69 34.89 18.39
CA VAL A 60 -17.14 33.52 18.15
C VAL A 60 -17.09 33.28 16.65
N LEU A 61 -16.14 32.46 16.21
CA LEU A 61 -15.88 32.14 14.81
C LEU A 61 -17.12 31.58 14.11
N ASN A 62 -17.95 30.83 14.84
CA ASN A 62 -19.21 30.32 14.33
C ASN A 62 -20.30 31.40 14.08
N LYS A 63 -20.10 32.65 14.47
CA LYS A 63 -21.01 33.75 14.15
C LYS A 63 -20.57 34.55 12.93
N ILE A 64 -19.39 34.24 12.39
CA ILE A 64 -18.88 34.89 11.20
C ILE A 64 -19.65 34.37 10.00
N PRO A 65 -20.19 35.26 9.15
CA PRO A 65 -20.90 34.84 7.95
C PRO A 65 -19.89 34.28 6.95
N VAL A 66 -20.22 33.11 6.39
CA VAL A 66 -19.47 32.46 5.32
C VAL A 66 -20.20 32.74 4.00
N ASP A 67 -19.50 32.66 2.87
CA ASP A 67 -20.16 32.71 1.58
C ASP A 67 -21.13 31.53 1.44
N PRO A 68 -22.46 31.76 1.28
CA PRO A 68 -23.43 30.67 1.24
C PRO A 68 -23.30 29.77 0.00
N LYS A 69 -22.56 30.21 -1.03
CA LYS A 69 -22.31 29.45 -2.25
C LYS A 69 -20.86 29.01 -2.35
N PHE A 70 -20.13 28.94 -1.23
CA PHE A 70 -18.72 28.61 -1.22
C PHE A 70 -18.44 27.24 -1.87
N ASN A 71 -17.54 27.23 -2.86
CA ASN A 71 -17.01 26.04 -3.53
C ASN A 71 -15.49 26.07 -3.47
N ILE A 72 -14.88 25.12 -2.75
CA ILE A 72 -13.43 25.07 -2.58
C ILE A 72 -12.68 24.84 -3.88
N ASN A 73 -13.26 24.09 -4.84
CA ASN A 73 -12.59 23.79 -6.10
C ASN A 73 -12.43 25.05 -6.96
N GLU A 74 -13.42 25.95 -6.95
CA GLU A 74 -13.35 27.25 -7.63
C GLU A 74 -12.47 28.25 -6.87
N PHE A 75 -12.38 28.09 -5.55
CA PHE A 75 -11.53 28.92 -4.70
C PHE A 75 -10.05 28.53 -4.73
N ALA A 76 -9.72 27.30 -5.12
CA ALA A 76 -8.35 26.81 -5.25
C ALA A 76 -7.49 27.67 -6.20
N GLY A 77 -6.18 27.54 -6.08
CA GLY A 77 -5.17 28.29 -6.83
C GLY A 77 -4.51 29.40 -6.01
N GLU A 78 -3.82 30.29 -6.72
CA GLU A 78 -3.03 31.36 -6.12
C GLU A 78 -3.89 32.58 -5.75
N TRP A 79 -3.51 33.23 -4.65
CA TRP A 79 -4.09 34.43 -4.10
C TRP A 79 -3.03 35.32 -3.45
N PHE A 80 -3.23 36.63 -3.52
CA PHE A 80 -2.34 37.65 -2.95
C PHE A 80 -3.11 38.51 -1.95
N THR A 81 -2.63 38.63 -0.72
CA THR A 81 -3.19 39.63 0.22
C THR A 81 -2.87 41.01 -0.33
N VAL A 82 -3.90 41.84 -0.59
CA VAL A 82 -3.74 43.21 -1.12
C VAL A 82 -4.04 44.29 -0.10
N THR A 83 -4.88 43.97 0.87
CA THR A 83 -5.23 44.83 2.00
C THR A 83 -5.53 43.94 3.19
N ARG A 84 -5.21 44.37 4.41
CA ARG A 84 -5.53 43.64 5.63
C ARG A 84 -5.71 44.54 6.83
N THR A 85 -6.23 44.02 7.93
CA THR A 85 -6.33 44.76 9.20
C THR A 85 -4.99 44.93 9.90
N THR A 86 -4.82 46.05 10.63
CA THR A 86 -3.62 46.39 11.44
C THR A 86 -3.54 45.69 12.78
N TRP A 87 -4.59 44.98 13.22
CA TRP A 87 -4.61 44.28 14.50
C TRP A 87 -4.18 42.81 14.38
N ALA A 88 -3.44 42.51 13.32
CA ALA A 88 -2.91 41.17 13.05
C ALA A 88 -2.01 40.68 14.20
N TYR A 89 -1.93 39.35 14.32
CA TYR A 89 -1.09 38.69 15.30
C TYR A 89 0.40 39.03 15.07
N GLY A 90 1.07 39.54 16.13
CA GLY A 90 2.49 39.95 16.11
C GLY A 90 2.71 41.44 15.82
N ASP A 91 3.98 41.86 15.72
CA ASP A 91 4.40 43.26 15.54
C ASP A 91 4.02 43.88 14.17
N ASN A 92 2.99 43.38 13.46
CA ASN A 92 2.66 43.72 12.07
C ASN A 92 3.84 43.54 11.09
N THR A 93 4.87 42.79 11.46
CA THR A 93 6.11 42.67 10.69
C THR A 93 5.94 41.86 9.42
N TYR A 94 4.96 40.94 9.39
CA TYR A 94 4.53 40.29 8.16
C TYR A 94 3.98 41.35 7.22
N GLY A 95 4.48 41.49 6.01
CA GLY A 95 3.94 42.35 4.97
C GLY A 95 2.87 41.61 4.16
N SER A 96 3.02 41.59 2.84
CA SER A 96 2.10 40.86 1.98
C SER A 96 2.32 39.36 2.05
N MET A 97 1.24 38.59 1.97
CA MET A 97 1.27 37.14 1.77
C MET A 97 0.88 36.78 0.34
N THR A 98 1.52 35.74 -0.17
CA THR A 98 1.08 34.96 -1.33
C THR A 98 0.67 33.60 -0.81
N ILE A 99 -0.50 33.12 -1.26
CA ILE A 99 -1.14 31.90 -0.77
C ILE A 99 -1.55 31.07 -1.97
N GLU A 100 -1.31 29.77 -1.93
CA GLU A 100 -1.74 28.79 -2.90
C GLU A 100 -2.55 27.71 -2.18
N ILE A 101 -3.78 27.46 -2.65
CA ILE A 101 -4.65 26.39 -2.14
C ILE A 101 -4.79 25.34 -3.22
N PHE A 102 -4.46 24.08 -2.94
CA PHE A 102 -4.52 23.01 -3.94
C PHE A 102 -4.90 21.67 -3.30
N LYS A 103 -5.36 20.73 -4.13
CA LYS A 103 -5.71 19.38 -3.71
C LYS A 103 -4.60 18.42 -4.13
N GLN A 104 -4.09 17.63 -3.21
CA GLN A 104 -3.16 16.53 -3.53
C GLN A 104 -3.89 15.35 -4.18
N SER A 105 -3.15 14.43 -4.77
CA SER A 105 -3.65 13.19 -5.40
C SER A 105 -4.48 12.35 -4.42
N ASN A 106 -4.04 12.24 -3.17
CA ASN A 106 -4.76 11.59 -2.07
C ASN A 106 -6.07 12.31 -1.63
N GLY A 107 -6.44 13.40 -2.32
CA GLY A 107 -7.64 14.17 -2.06
C GLY A 107 -7.54 15.16 -0.90
N VAL A 108 -6.39 15.27 -0.22
CA VAL A 108 -6.17 16.20 0.89
C VAL A 108 -5.91 17.61 0.36
N TRP A 109 -6.61 18.60 0.94
CA TRP A 109 -6.38 20.01 0.63
C TRP A 109 -5.15 20.54 1.37
N LYS A 110 -4.32 21.27 0.65
CA LYS A 110 -3.11 21.94 1.14
C LYS A 110 -3.25 23.44 1.04
N PHE A 111 -2.64 24.10 2.02
CA PHE A 111 -2.51 25.54 2.13
C PHE A 111 -1.02 25.85 2.17
N ARG A 112 -0.50 26.39 1.06
CA ARG A 112 0.90 26.78 0.92
C ARG A 112 0.99 28.29 0.90
N TYR A 113 1.92 28.87 1.64
CA TYR A 113 2.03 30.32 1.72
C TYR A 113 3.46 30.79 1.94
N SER A 114 3.75 32.01 1.50
CA SER A 114 4.95 32.75 1.84
C SER A 114 4.57 34.22 2.07
N GLY A 115 5.26 34.86 3.01
CA GLY A 115 5.07 36.27 3.31
C GLY A 115 6.38 37.03 3.29
N SER A 116 6.33 38.35 3.18
CA SER A 116 7.50 39.20 3.39
C SER A 116 7.59 39.60 4.86
N SER A 117 8.77 39.68 5.48
CA SER A 117 9.01 40.38 6.75
C SER A 117 10.25 41.25 6.61
N VAL A 118 10.16 42.53 6.95
CA VAL A 118 11.29 43.49 6.83
C VAL A 118 11.96 43.43 5.43
N ASN A 119 11.16 43.41 4.36
CA ASN A 119 11.59 43.25 2.96
C ASN A 119 12.34 41.94 2.61
N LYS A 120 12.34 40.94 3.49
CA LYS A 120 12.85 39.59 3.19
C LYS A 120 11.68 38.62 3.02
N CYS A 121 11.78 37.71 2.06
CA CYS A 121 10.81 36.65 1.94
C CYS A 121 11.04 35.58 3.00
N LEU A 122 9.95 35.19 3.64
CA LEU A 122 9.92 34.06 4.54
C LEU A 122 9.90 32.77 3.73
N PRO A 123 10.47 31.67 4.27
CA PRO A 123 10.37 30.36 3.65
C PRO A 123 8.93 30.01 3.33
N VAL A 124 8.73 29.31 2.21
CA VAL A 124 7.43 28.75 1.87
C VAL A 124 7.05 27.73 2.94
N THR A 125 5.87 27.89 3.51
CA THR A 125 5.30 26.96 4.49
C THR A 125 4.12 26.25 3.85
N GLU A 126 4.03 24.94 4.05
CA GLU A 126 2.89 24.13 3.63
C GLU A 126 2.16 23.58 4.85
N SER A 127 0.84 23.56 4.80
CA SER A 127 -0.03 23.08 5.87
C SER A 127 -1.24 22.37 5.30
N THR A 128 -1.83 21.48 6.09
CA THR A 128 -3.07 20.78 5.70
C THR A 128 -4.27 21.69 5.97
N LEU A 129 -5.15 21.83 4.99
CA LEU A 129 -6.37 22.63 5.08
C LEU A 129 -7.57 21.70 5.30
N LYS A 130 -8.07 21.63 6.53
CA LYS A 130 -9.19 20.75 6.88
C LYS A 130 -10.49 21.53 6.91
N GLU A 131 -11.43 21.19 6.04
CA GLU A 131 -12.76 21.78 6.06
C GLU A 131 -13.54 21.35 7.32
N THR A 132 -14.25 22.29 7.92
CA THR A 132 -15.16 22.00 9.04
C THR A 132 -16.52 21.54 8.50
N ARG A 133 -17.51 21.35 9.39
CA ARG A 133 -18.90 21.07 8.96
C ARG A 133 -19.56 22.23 8.21
N ARG A 134 -18.92 23.39 8.13
CA ARG A 134 -19.44 24.58 7.46
C ARG A 134 -18.59 24.85 6.22
N PRO A 135 -19.19 24.80 5.01
CA PRO A 135 -18.49 25.13 3.77
C PRO A 135 -17.80 26.48 3.90
N GLY A 136 -16.55 26.60 3.47
CA GLY A 136 -15.79 27.86 3.53
C GLY A 136 -15.18 28.20 4.90
N HIS A 137 -15.29 27.28 5.87
CA HIS A 137 -14.66 27.39 7.19
C HIS A 137 -13.70 26.23 7.41
N PHE A 138 -12.43 26.57 7.63
CA PHE A 138 -11.31 25.64 7.60
C PHE A 138 -10.42 25.75 8.83
N ILE A 139 -9.71 24.66 9.13
CA ILE A 139 -8.65 24.60 10.11
C ILE A 139 -7.34 24.36 9.35
N ILE A 140 -6.36 25.24 9.54
CA ILE A 140 -4.99 25.09 9.02
C ILE A 140 -4.20 24.29 10.06
N MET A 141 -3.67 23.15 9.64
CA MET A 141 -2.97 22.18 10.48
C MET A 141 -1.51 22.07 10.05
N ALA A 142 -0.59 22.22 11.02
CA ALA A 142 0.83 21.88 10.87
C ALA A 142 1.07 20.57 11.64
N GLY A 143 1.06 19.45 10.92
CA GLY A 143 0.97 18.12 11.54
C GLY A 143 -0.32 17.98 12.35
N ASN A 144 -0.18 17.65 13.63
CA ASN A 144 -1.31 17.51 14.57
C ASN A 144 -1.67 18.80 15.32
N THR A 145 -0.97 19.91 15.04
CA THR A 145 -1.17 21.19 15.74
C THR A 145 -2.03 22.12 14.88
N ILE A 146 -3.06 22.72 15.51
CA ILE A 146 -3.87 23.77 14.88
C ILE A 146 -3.01 25.03 14.80
N GLN A 147 -2.74 25.51 13.59
CA GLN A 147 -1.99 26.73 13.35
C GLN A 147 -2.91 27.96 13.30
N ALA A 148 -4.05 27.82 12.61
CA ALA A 148 -5.05 28.89 12.50
C ALA A 148 -6.41 28.34 12.07
N THR A 149 -7.47 29.12 12.29
CA THR A 149 -8.74 28.95 11.58
C THR A 149 -8.80 29.94 10.42
N PHE A 150 -9.25 29.46 9.26
CA PHE A 150 -9.36 30.20 8.00
C PHE A 150 -10.82 30.21 7.53
N ILE A 151 -11.42 31.39 7.36
CA ILE A 151 -12.83 31.54 6.99
C ILE A 151 -12.96 32.43 5.75
N VAL A 152 -13.61 31.93 4.71
CA VAL A 152 -13.93 32.69 3.49
C VAL A 152 -15.28 33.37 3.67
N SER A 153 -15.30 34.62 4.16
CA SER A 153 -16.54 35.32 4.46
C SER A 153 -17.33 35.74 3.22
N PHE A 154 -16.61 35.95 2.11
CA PHE A 154 -17.15 36.30 0.80
C PHE A 154 -16.08 36.05 -0.28
N THR A 155 -16.49 35.56 -1.45
CA THR A 155 -15.59 35.46 -2.61
C THR A 155 -16.40 35.55 -3.91
N ASP A 156 -15.82 36.17 -4.94
CA ASP A 156 -16.34 36.06 -6.31
C ASP A 156 -15.56 35.05 -7.16
N TYR A 157 -14.61 34.33 -6.54
CA TYR A 157 -13.67 33.35 -7.12
C TYR A 157 -12.65 33.92 -8.10
N LYS A 158 -13.03 34.94 -8.87
CA LYS A 158 -12.31 35.44 -10.04
C LYS A 158 -11.36 36.59 -9.72
N ASP A 159 -11.75 37.48 -8.81
CA ASP A 159 -11.02 38.72 -8.58
C ASP A 159 -10.59 38.84 -7.13
N LEU A 160 -11.55 38.86 -6.19
CA LEU A 160 -11.29 39.18 -4.80
C LEU A 160 -12.06 38.29 -3.82
N ALA A 161 -11.46 38.10 -2.64
CA ALA A 161 -12.05 37.40 -1.51
C ALA A 161 -11.84 38.17 -0.20
N ILE A 162 -12.79 38.02 0.73
CA ILE A 162 -12.68 38.49 2.12
C ILE A 162 -12.45 37.26 2.99
N VAL A 163 -11.27 37.19 3.59
CA VAL A 163 -10.81 36.05 4.38
C VAL A 163 -10.54 36.50 5.80
N ILE A 164 -10.84 35.63 6.76
CA ILE A 164 -10.59 35.87 8.16
C ILE A 164 -9.70 34.77 8.71
N TYR A 165 -8.67 35.19 9.44
CA TYR A 165 -7.77 34.32 10.16
C TYR A 165 -8.00 34.45 11.66
N CYS A 166 -8.00 33.31 12.34
CA CYS A 166 -7.80 33.24 13.79
C CYS A 166 -6.53 32.45 14.09
N HIS A 167 -5.44 33.17 14.38
CA HIS A 167 -4.14 32.59 14.70
C HIS A 167 -4.03 32.13 16.15
N LYS A 168 -4.90 32.65 17.02
CA LYS A 168 -4.85 32.39 18.45
C LYS A 168 -6.25 32.15 19.00
N HIS A 169 -6.57 30.89 19.24
CA HIS A 169 -7.83 30.49 19.87
C HIS A 169 -7.78 30.72 21.37
N SER A 170 -8.88 31.19 21.93
CA SER A 170 -9.01 31.32 23.39
C SER A 170 -8.84 29.94 24.04
N ARG A 171 -8.01 29.87 25.08
CA ARG A 171 -7.73 28.61 25.80
C ARG A 171 -9.02 27.87 26.19
N GLY A 172 -9.14 26.61 25.77
CA GLY A 172 -10.32 25.76 26.02
C GLY A 172 -11.56 26.10 25.18
N LYS A 173 -11.48 27.03 24.22
CA LYS A 173 -12.59 27.46 23.35
C LYS A 173 -12.14 27.60 21.89
N PRO A 174 -11.97 26.49 21.16
CA PRO A 174 -11.48 26.50 19.76
C PRO A 174 -12.41 27.25 18.78
N ALA A 175 -13.65 27.55 19.18
CA ALA A 175 -14.56 28.36 18.37
C ALA A 175 -14.47 29.86 18.67
N GLN A 176 -13.53 30.31 19.50
CA GLN A 176 -13.38 31.70 19.91
C GLN A 176 -11.96 32.21 19.66
N CYS A 177 -11.84 33.37 19.02
CA CYS A 177 -10.56 34.03 18.80
C CYS A 177 -10.19 34.97 19.95
N GLU A 178 -8.90 35.01 20.30
CA GLU A 178 -8.35 36.07 21.14
C GLU A 178 -8.34 37.42 20.38
N ASN A 179 -8.25 38.53 21.11
CA ASN A 179 -8.35 39.87 20.51
C ASN A 179 -7.18 40.18 19.56
N ASP A 180 -6.00 39.68 19.90
CA ASP A 180 -4.73 39.80 19.17
C ASP A 180 -4.55 38.67 18.14
N GLY A 181 -5.46 37.69 18.10
CA GLY A 181 -5.39 36.55 17.18
C GLY A 181 -6.20 36.73 15.90
N PHE A 182 -6.96 37.83 15.77
CA PHE A 182 -7.98 38.00 14.74
C PHE A 182 -7.50 38.93 13.62
N GLN A 183 -7.54 38.46 12.37
CA GLN A 183 -7.09 39.22 11.20
C GLN A 183 -8.10 39.09 10.06
N ILE A 184 -8.35 40.19 9.35
CA ILE A 184 -9.16 40.21 8.13
C ILE A 184 -8.26 40.58 6.96
N ASP A 185 -8.24 39.73 5.94
CA ASP A 185 -7.51 39.94 4.70
C ASP A 185 -8.50 40.11 3.53
N ILE A 186 -8.16 41.04 2.65
CA ILE A 186 -8.70 41.10 1.30
C ILE A 186 -7.64 40.49 0.39
N MET A 187 -8.00 39.36 -0.21
CA MET A 187 -7.14 38.60 -1.11
C MET A 187 -7.57 38.83 -2.55
N SER A 188 -6.61 38.78 -3.47
CA SER A 188 -6.80 39.04 -4.91
C SER A 188 -6.18 37.95 -5.75
N ARG A 189 -6.81 37.61 -6.88
CA ARG A 189 -6.19 36.76 -7.92
C ARG A 189 -5.11 37.48 -8.73
N THR A 190 -5.03 38.80 -8.64
CA THR A 190 -4.05 39.62 -9.35
C THR A 190 -3.19 40.45 -8.39
N LEU A 191 -1.96 40.74 -8.79
CA LEU A 191 -1.04 41.57 -8.00
C LEU A 191 -1.46 43.05 -7.91
N LYS A 192 -2.28 43.53 -8.84
CA LYS A 192 -2.66 44.95 -8.91
C LYS A 192 -4.15 45.10 -9.21
N PRO A 193 -5.03 44.68 -8.27
CA PRO A 193 -6.46 44.86 -8.46
C PRO A 193 -6.79 46.36 -8.50
N LYS A 194 -7.90 46.71 -9.16
CA LYS A 194 -8.36 48.10 -9.26
C LYS A 194 -8.67 48.63 -7.86
N LYS A 195 -8.09 49.77 -7.46
CA LYS A 195 -8.30 50.39 -6.13
C LYS A 195 -9.77 50.56 -5.74
N LYS A 196 -10.63 50.92 -6.71
CA LYS A 196 -12.08 51.03 -6.50
C LYS A 196 -12.69 49.70 -6.02
N LEU A 197 -12.28 48.58 -6.64
CA LEU A 197 -12.74 47.26 -6.29
C LEU A 197 -12.32 46.86 -4.87
N ILE A 198 -11.06 47.15 -4.50
CA ILE A 198 -10.57 46.94 -3.12
C ILE A 198 -11.41 47.73 -2.11
N SER A 199 -11.64 49.03 -2.36
CA SER A 199 -12.45 49.88 -1.47
C SER A 199 -13.88 49.36 -1.31
N ASP A 200 -14.49 48.85 -2.38
CA ASP A 200 -15.82 48.23 -2.31
C ASP A 200 -15.82 46.96 -1.44
N TYR A 201 -14.73 46.18 -1.47
CA TYR A 201 -14.56 45.00 -0.60
C TYR A 201 -14.27 45.36 0.86
N VAL A 202 -13.51 46.42 1.13
CA VAL A 202 -13.33 46.97 2.49
C VAL A 202 -14.69 47.37 3.05
N LYS A 203 -15.51 48.13 2.30
CA LYS A 203 -16.86 48.51 2.73
C LYS A 203 -17.77 47.30 2.99
N ARG A 204 -17.67 46.24 2.17
CA ARG A 204 -18.38 44.98 2.43
C ARG A 204 -17.90 44.30 3.71
N ALA A 205 -16.58 44.24 3.93
CA ALA A 205 -15.99 43.68 5.15
C ALA A 205 -16.52 44.44 6.38
N LEU A 206 -16.46 45.77 6.37
CA LEU A 206 -16.98 46.61 7.45
C LEU A 206 -18.48 46.40 7.71
N LYS A 207 -19.29 46.27 6.65
CA LYS A 207 -20.72 46.00 6.78
C LYS A 207 -21.02 44.62 7.38
N ARG A 208 -20.28 43.59 6.95
CA ARG A 208 -20.52 42.19 7.36
C ARG A 208 -19.88 41.86 8.71
N LEU A 209 -18.74 42.47 9.00
CA LEU A 209 -17.88 42.14 10.12
C LEU A 209 -17.85 43.33 11.08
N CYS A 210 -16.67 43.86 11.35
CA CYS A 210 -16.33 44.84 12.36
C CYS A 210 -15.10 45.66 11.91
N GLY A 211 -14.75 46.66 12.71
CA GLY A 211 -13.63 47.58 12.44
C GLY A 211 -14.10 48.86 11.76
N LYS A 212 -13.12 49.62 11.29
CA LYS A 212 -13.23 50.89 10.57
C LYS A 212 -12.32 50.87 9.36
N GLU A 213 -12.52 51.78 8.43
CA GLU A 213 -11.69 51.85 7.21
C GLU A 213 -10.20 52.09 7.53
N GLU A 214 -9.92 52.90 8.55
CA GLU A 214 -8.57 53.17 9.07
C GLU A 214 -7.85 51.94 9.65
N ASP A 215 -8.58 50.88 9.97
CA ASP A 215 -8.01 49.62 10.43
C ASP A 215 -7.37 48.82 9.30
N PHE A 216 -7.69 49.14 8.04
CA PHE A 216 -7.17 48.44 6.88
C PHE A 216 -5.94 49.16 6.31
N ILE A 217 -4.89 48.39 6.07
CA ILE A 217 -3.66 48.84 5.41
C ILE A 217 -3.46 48.09 4.11
N ASP A 218 -3.09 48.83 3.06
CA ASP A 218 -2.67 48.25 1.79
C ASP A 218 -1.33 47.53 1.97
N THR A 219 -1.21 46.35 1.36
CA THR A 219 0.02 45.57 1.32
C THR A 219 0.72 45.78 -0.04
N LYS A 220 1.96 45.27 -0.15
CA LYS A 220 2.68 45.17 -1.44
C LYS A 220 2.58 43.72 -1.95
N PRO A 221 1.53 43.34 -2.68
CA PRO A 221 1.36 41.98 -3.21
C PRO A 221 2.51 41.56 -4.13
N GLY A 222 2.83 40.25 -4.11
CA GLY A 222 3.82 39.65 -5.00
C GLY A 222 5.28 39.93 -4.66
N VAL A 223 5.58 40.48 -3.48
CA VAL A 223 6.97 40.62 -3.00
C VAL A 223 7.63 39.24 -2.88
N CYS A 224 6.87 38.24 -2.43
CA CYS A 224 7.32 36.85 -2.34
C CYS A 224 6.51 35.99 -3.29
N LYS A 225 7.22 35.20 -4.10
CA LYS A 225 6.61 34.20 -4.97
C LYS A 225 6.67 32.85 -4.27
N ILE A 226 5.59 32.10 -4.36
CA ILE A 226 5.63 30.66 -4.12
C ILE A 226 6.15 30.07 -5.43
N PRO A 227 7.34 29.45 -5.45
CA PRO A 227 7.79 28.74 -6.64
C PRO A 227 6.73 27.68 -6.95
N ASN A 228 6.34 27.53 -8.22
CA ASN A 228 5.49 26.40 -8.55
C ASN A 228 6.25 25.10 -8.21
N ILE A 229 5.54 23.98 -8.08
CA ILE A 229 6.14 22.70 -7.67
C ILE A 229 7.36 22.31 -8.53
N LEU A 230 7.36 22.63 -9.83
CA LEU A 230 8.48 22.38 -10.74
C LEU A 230 9.65 23.33 -10.52
N GLU A 231 9.39 24.61 -10.24
CA GLU A 231 10.42 25.59 -9.90
C GLU A 231 11.07 25.27 -8.56
N GLN A 232 10.28 24.82 -7.58
CA GLN A 232 10.78 24.34 -6.30
C GLN A 232 11.67 23.11 -6.51
N ALA A 233 11.23 22.13 -7.31
CA ALA A 233 12.06 20.98 -7.67
C ALA A 233 13.37 21.39 -8.37
N LYS A 234 13.36 22.42 -9.23
CA LYS A 234 14.59 22.98 -9.85
C LYS A 234 15.49 23.69 -8.84
N LEU A 235 14.93 24.42 -7.88
CA LEU A 235 15.66 25.09 -6.81
C LEU A 235 16.31 24.07 -5.86
N ASP A 236 15.55 23.04 -5.48
CA ASP A 236 16.02 21.93 -4.65
C ASP A 236 17.12 21.17 -5.39
N LYS A 237 16.96 20.92 -6.71
CA LYS A 237 18.01 20.37 -7.57
C LYS A 237 19.27 21.25 -7.58
N THR A 238 19.15 22.57 -7.73
CA THR A 238 20.32 23.46 -7.79
C THR A 238 21.06 23.51 -6.44
N LYS A 239 20.32 23.40 -5.33
CA LYS A 239 20.90 23.31 -3.99
C LYS A 239 21.62 21.97 -3.81
N LEU A 240 20.99 20.89 -4.25
CA LEU A 240 21.55 19.54 -4.28
C LEU A 240 22.82 19.51 -5.15
N ASP A 241 22.80 20.07 -6.36
CA ASP A 241 23.94 20.12 -7.28
C ASP A 241 25.12 20.91 -6.69
N LYS A 242 24.85 21.98 -5.92
CA LYS A 242 25.90 22.73 -5.18
C LYS A 242 26.47 21.94 -4.00
N GLU A 243 25.64 21.18 -3.29
CA GLU A 243 26.07 20.30 -2.21
C GLU A 243 26.86 19.09 -2.77
N VAL A 244 26.46 18.56 -3.92
CA VAL A 244 27.13 17.48 -4.65
C VAL A 244 28.47 17.93 -5.26
N SER A 245 28.55 19.16 -5.80
CA SER A 245 29.81 19.72 -6.33
C SER A 245 30.88 19.96 -5.25
N GLN A 246 30.49 20.05 -3.98
CA GLN A 246 31.42 20.10 -2.85
C GLN A 246 31.78 18.70 -2.32
N ALA A 247 31.15 17.64 -2.82
CA ALA A 247 31.28 16.28 -2.32
C ALA A 247 32.08 15.33 -3.25
N GLU A 248 32.67 15.83 -4.34
CA GLU A 248 33.49 15.04 -5.29
C GLU A 248 34.84 14.52 -4.72
N SER A 249 35.02 14.50 -3.39
CA SER A 249 36.25 14.03 -2.74
C SER A 249 36.07 12.86 -1.75
N SER A 250 34.88 12.34 -1.44
CA SER A 250 34.76 11.18 -0.54
C SER A 250 33.37 10.54 -0.54
N ASP A 251 33.30 9.22 -0.69
CA ASP A 251 32.24 8.30 -0.19
C ASP A 251 30.74 8.56 -0.43
N THR A 252 30.31 9.58 -1.18
CA THR A 252 28.87 9.89 -1.36
C THR A 252 28.03 8.76 -1.97
N CYS A 253 28.63 7.88 -2.77
CA CYS A 253 27.94 6.73 -3.38
C CYS A 253 28.00 5.44 -2.57
N ALA A 254 28.51 5.48 -1.34
CA ALA A 254 28.37 4.35 -0.43
C ALA A 254 26.88 4.11 -0.15
N VAL A 255 26.46 2.86 -0.07
CA VAL A 255 25.02 2.51 0.07
C VAL A 255 24.40 3.20 1.29
N GLU A 256 25.16 3.35 2.38
CA GLU A 256 24.70 4.06 3.59
C GLU A 256 24.47 5.56 3.39
N ASN A 257 25.07 6.18 2.37
CA ASN A 257 25.00 7.61 2.07
C ASN A 257 23.91 7.97 1.05
N ILE A 258 23.29 6.98 0.41
CA ILE A 258 22.18 7.17 -0.53
C ILE A 258 20.99 7.83 0.21
N PRO A 259 20.47 8.99 -0.21
CA PRO A 259 19.38 9.65 0.49
C PRO A 259 18.12 8.77 0.54
N VAL A 260 17.38 8.87 1.65
CA VAL A 260 16.07 8.21 1.80
C VAL A 260 14.96 9.27 1.88
N GLN A 261 13.78 8.90 1.41
CA GLN A 261 12.58 9.72 1.50
C GLN A 261 12.21 9.93 2.97
N LYS A 262 12.22 11.18 3.43
CA LYS A 262 11.84 11.51 4.80
C LYS A 262 10.35 11.33 5.01
N ASP A 263 9.99 10.97 6.25
CA ASP A 263 8.60 10.81 6.70
C ASP A 263 7.82 9.83 5.82
N PHE A 264 8.51 8.81 5.31
CA PHE A 264 7.89 7.80 4.47
C PHE A 264 6.86 6.99 5.27
N ASP A 265 5.65 6.87 4.73
CA ASP A 265 4.57 6.09 5.31
C ASP A 265 4.44 4.79 4.55
N LEU A 266 4.75 3.69 5.22
CA LEU A 266 4.75 2.35 4.66
C LEU A 266 3.38 1.94 4.11
N THR A 267 2.29 2.49 4.64
CA THR A 267 0.92 2.20 4.16
C THR A 267 0.70 2.71 2.73
N GLN A 268 1.48 3.69 2.26
CA GLN A 268 1.38 4.18 0.89
C GLN A 268 1.74 3.12 -0.14
N MET A 269 2.56 2.14 0.26
CA MET A 269 3.03 1.05 -0.57
C MET A 269 1.97 -0.02 -0.83
N GLU A 270 0.88 -0.09 -0.07
CA GLU A 270 -0.10 -1.16 -0.25
C GLU A 270 -0.78 -1.09 -1.64
N GLY A 271 -1.05 -2.27 -2.20
CA GLY A 271 -1.75 -2.43 -3.47
C GLY A 271 -0.84 -2.86 -4.63
N ILE A 272 -1.34 -2.66 -5.84
CA ILE A 272 -0.70 -3.08 -7.09
C ILE A 272 0.17 -1.94 -7.64
N TRP A 273 1.39 -2.28 -8.02
CA TRP A 273 2.40 -1.38 -8.56
C TRP A 273 2.95 -1.91 -9.87
N TYR A 274 3.13 -1.01 -10.82
CA TYR A 274 3.64 -1.27 -12.15
C TYR A 274 5.04 -0.68 -12.26
N GLU A 275 6.01 -1.47 -12.70
CA GLU A 275 7.34 -0.96 -13.08
C GLU A 275 7.19 -0.03 -14.29
N ILE A 276 7.58 1.23 -14.14
CA ILE A 276 7.49 2.25 -15.18
C ILE A 276 8.83 2.38 -15.91
N ALA A 277 9.91 2.34 -15.14
CA ALA A 277 11.26 2.40 -15.65
C ALA A 277 12.23 1.82 -14.64
N ARG A 278 13.38 1.37 -15.12
CA ARG A 278 14.47 0.86 -14.29
C ARG A 278 15.83 1.11 -14.93
N THR A 279 16.92 0.90 -14.18
CA THR A 279 18.28 0.96 -14.75
C THR A 279 18.50 -0.12 -15.81
N ARG A 280 19.29 0.20 -16.84
CA ARG A 280 19.60 -0.71 -17.96
C ARG A 280 20.43 -1.94 -17.56
N PHE A 281 21.15 -1.85 -16.45
CA PHE A 281 22.12 -2.85 -16.01
C PHE A 281 21.53 -3.87 -15.03
N THR A 282 20.19 -3.99 -14.97
CA THR A 282 19.51 -4.87 -14.01
C THR A 282 19.90 -6.35 -14.19
N PHE A 283 19.98 -7.04 -13.06
CA PHE A 283 20.10 -8.49 -13.00
C PHE A 283 18.81 -9.21 -13.46
N ASN A 284 17.69 -8.50 -13.48
CA ASN A 284 16.38 -9.04 -13.79
C ASN A 284 16.14 -9.15 -15.31
N LYS A 285 15.91 -10.37 -15.79
CA LYS A 285 15.61 -10.68 -17.20
C LYS A 285 14.16 -10.42 -17.61
N LEU A 286 13.28 -10.00 -16.71
CA LEU A 286 11.88 -9.72 -17.02
C LEU A 286 11.75 -8.42 -17.82
N GLU A 287 10.97 -8.39 -18.90
CA GLU A 287 10.76 -7.15 -19.69
C GLU A 287 9.83 -6.14 -19.00
N SER A 288 8.97 -6.62 -18.09
CA SER A 288 8.11 -5.80 -17.23
C SER A 288 7.86 -6.50 -15.91
N VAL A 289 7.59 -5.73 -14.86
CA VAL A 289 7.28 -6.24 -13.52
C VAL A 289 5.99 -5.60 -13.01
N VAL A 290 5.13 -6.43 -12.43
CA VAL A 290 3.97 -6.00 -11.63
C VAL A 290 4.15 -6.56 -10.22
N ALA A 291 4.00 -5.70 -9.22
CA ALA A 291 4.15 -6.06 -7.82
C ALA A 291 2.84 -5.82 -7.05
N SER A 292 2.50 -6.71 -6.12
CA SER A 292 1.47 -6.48 -5.11
C SER A 292 2.16 -6.42 -3.77
N HIS A 293 2.00 -5.32 -3.07
CA HIS A 293 2.57 -5.10 -1.76
C HIS A 293 1.47 -5.15 -0.70
N ARG A 294 1.75 -5.84 0.40
CA ARG A 294 0.90 -5.90 1.58
C ARG A 294 1.72 -5.62 2.82
N LEU A 295 1.15 -4.88 3.75
CA LEU A 295 1.77 -4.65 5.04
C LEU A 295 1.69 -5.92 5.89
N GLY A 296 2.79 -6.31 6.52
CA GLY A 296 2.80 -7.39 7.50
C GLY A 296 2.10 -7.00 8.80
N ASP A 297 1.78 -7.99 9.63
CA ASP A 297 1.08 -7.78 10.92
C ASP A 297 1.86 -6.86 11.87
N ASP A 298 3.19 -6.86 11.76
CA ASP A 298 4.10 -6.01 12.53
C ASP A 298 4.06 -4.53 12.10
N LYS A 299 3.40 -4.21 10.99
CA LYS A 299 3.36 -2.89 10.34
C LYS A 299 4.74 -2.30 9.99
N GLN A 300 5.77 -3.13 10.00
CA GLN A 300 7.16 -2.76 9.70
C GLN A 300 7.71 -3.52 8.49
N THR A 301 7.06 -4.63 8.13
CA THR A 301 7.41 -5.48 7.00
C THR A 301 6.45 -5.26 5.84
N ILE A 302 6.95 -5.28 4.60
CA ILE A 302 6.15 -5.39 3.39
C ILE A 302 6.38 -6.79 2.83
N LYS A 303 5.29 -7.54 2.66
CA LYS A 303 5.24 -8.76 1.84
C LYS A 303 4.94 -8.34 0.40
N SER A 304 5.76 -8.79 -0.54
CA SER A 304 5.63 -8.45 -1.96
C SER A 304 5.45 -9.70 -2.79
N TYR A 305 4.62 -9.62 -3.82
CA TYR A 305 4.48 -10.65 -4.86
C TYR A 305 4.81 -10.00 -6.19
N TYR A 306 5.76 -10.56 -6.93
CA TYR A 306 6.25 -10.02 -8.19
C TYR A 306 5.97 -10.98 -9.33
N THR A 307 5.25 -10.54 -10.36
CA THR A 307 5.20 -11.24 -11.65
C THR A 307 5.84 -10.37 -12.71
N GLY A 308 6.08 -10.93 -13.88
CA GLY A 308 6.55 -10.17 -15.02
C GLY A 308 6.45 -10.94 -16.32
N THR A 309 6.74 -10.25 -17.40
CA THR A 309 6.77 -10.86 -18.74
C THR A 309 8.18 -11.35 -19.07
N ILE A 310 8.29 -12.62 -19.45
CA ILE A 310 9.48 -13.19 -20.08
C ILE A 310 9.23 -13.25 -21.60
N VAL A 311 10.23 -12.85 -22.38
CA VAL A 311 10.24 -13.04 -23.82
C VAL A 311 11.14 -14.22 -24.14
N ASN A 312 10.53 -15.35 -24.49
CA ASN A 312 11.25 -16.51 -24.95
C ASN A 312 11.43 -16.39 -26.46
N SER A 313 12.66 -16.24 -26.92
CA SER A 313 12.99 -16.37 -28.34
C SER A 313 13.09 -17.85 -28.68
N ASN A 314 12.09 -18.39 -29.36
CA ASN A 314 12.15 -19.76 -29.86
C ASN A 314 13.16 -19.80 -31.03
N THR A 315 13.75 -20.96 -31.32
CA THR A 315 14.74 -21.13 -32.41
C THR A 315 14.21 -20.76 -33.80
N GLU A 316 12.88 -20.64 -33.95
CA GLU A 316 12.18 -20.28 -35.18
C GLU A 316 11.95 -18.77 -35.36
N GLY A 317 12.44 -17.93 -34.44
CA GLY A 317 12.37 -16.46 -34.56
C GLY A 317 11.06 -15.83 -34.09
N GLU A 318 10.05 -16.62 -33.70
CA GLU A 318 8.86 -16.11 -33.01
C GLU A 318 9.12 -15.95 -31.51
N ALA A 319 8.94 -14.72 -31.02
CA ALA A 319 9.04 -14.39 -29.60
C ALA A 319 7.71 -14.75 -28.90
N SER A 320 7.73 -15.71 -27.99
CA SER A 320 6.58 -15.99 -27.12
C SER A 320 6.66 -15.14 -25.84
N ILE A 321 5.55 -14.49 -25.49
CA ILE A 321 5.44 -13.68 -24.27
C ILE A 321 4.69 -14.53 -23.23
N GLN A 322 5.31 -14.76 -22.08
CA GLN A 322 4.71 -15.50 -20.98
C GLN A 322 4.78 -14.69 -19.69
N CYS A 323 3.70 -14.73 -18.90
CA CYS A 323 3.73 -14.23 -17.54
C CYS A 323 4.39 -15.28 -16.65
N MET A 324 5.39 -14.87 -15.88
CA MET A 324 6.05 -15.72 -14.90
C MET A 324 5.16 -15.88 -13.66
N THR A 325 5.21 -17.06 -13.03
CA THR A 325 4.60 -17.26 -11.71
C THR A 325 5.10 -16.21 -10.72
N ALA A 326 4.21 -15.72 -9.86
CA ALA A 326 4.56 -14.70 -8.90
C ALA A 326 5.66 -15.18 -7.94
N ILE A 327 6.73 -14.40 -7.82
CA ILE A 327 7.83 -14.60 -6.88
C ILE A 327 7.52 -13.82 -5.61
N LYS A 328 7.63 -14.48 -4.46
CA LYS A 328 7.50 -13.83 -3.15
C LYS A 328 8.76 -13.02 -2.84
N GLY A 329 8.57 -11.86 -2.24
CA GLY A 329 9.64 -11.10 -1.63
C GLY A 329 9.17 -10.46 -0.34
N MET A 330 10.13 -9.94 0.41
CA MET A 330 9.90 -9.34 1.70
C MET A 330 10.86 -8.18 1.89
N SER A 331 10.38 -7.07 2.46
CA SER A 331 11.27 -6.00 2.91
C SER A 331 10.91 -5.57 4.34
N LYS A 332 11.91 -5.25 5.14
CA LYS A 332 11.75 -4.71 6.49
C LYS A 332 12.67 -3.50 6.68
N SER A 333 12.37 -2.67 7.67
CA SER A 333 13.27 -1.58 8.07
C SER A 333 14.64 -2.14 8.45
N ARG A 334 15.72 -1.46 8.04
CA ARG A 334 17.07 -1.84 8.43
C ARG A 334 17.23 -1.68 9.93
N GLU A 335 17.98 -2.58 10.57
CA GLU A 335 18.24 -2.48 12.01
C GLU A 335 18.95 -1.15 12.33
N GLY A 336 18.44 -0.43 13.32
CA GLY A 336 18.94 0.90 13.70
C GLY A 336 18.53 2.05 12.76
N ALA A 337 17.74 1.80 11.71
CA ALA A 337 17.20 2.86 10.88
C ALA A 337 16.23 3.76 11.65
N THR A 338 16.33 5.06 11.42
CA THR A 338 15.40 6.06 11.98
C THR A 338 14.23 6.36 11.04
N ASP A 339 14.36 6.00 9.76
CA ASP A 339 13.35 6.22 8.72
C ASP A 339 12.90 4.88 8.13
N SER A 340 11.60 4.73 7.91
CA SER A 340 10.98 3.52 7.34
C SER A 340 11.38 3.28 5.87
N ALA A 341 11.90 4.32 5.21
CA ALA A 341 12.44 4.28 3.85
C ALA A 341 13.82 3.60 3.74
N ASP A 342 14.56 3.45 4.85
CA ASP A 342 15.84 2.72 4.89
C ASP A 342 15.58 1.25 5.23
N ARG A 343 15.57 0.41 4.19
CA ARG A 343 15.07 -0.96 4.27
C ARG A 343 16.14 -1.97 3.87
N VAL A 344 15.83 -3.22 4.14
CA VAL A 344 16.48 -4.36 3.52
C VAL A 344 15.41 -5.22 2.88
N GLY A 345 15.70 -5.71 1.67
CA GLY A 345 14.80 -6.52 0.86
C GLY A 345 15.40 -7.88 0.54
N ARG A 346 14.54 -8.88 0.36
CA ARG A 346 14.88 -10.17 -0.23
C ARG A 346 13.81 -10.57 -1.24
N ILE A 347 14.23 -11.21 -2.33
CA ILE A 347 13.37 -11.73 -3.39
C ILE A 347 13.70 -13.22 -3.53
N GLY A 348 12.69 -14.10 -3.51
CA GLY A 348 12.88 -15.55 -3.63
C GLY A 348 12.19 -16.39 -2.54
N TRP A 349 12.44 -17.69 -2.58
CA TRP A 349 11.83 -18.71 -1.71
C TRP A 349 12.27 -18.54 -0.25
N GLU A 350 11.33 -18.69 0.68
CA GLU A 350 11.50 -18.39 2.12
C GLU A 350 12.66 -19.14 2.80
N ASP A 351 13.01 -20.31 2.28
CA ASP A 351 14.00 -21.23 2.88
C ASP A 351 15.42 -21.05 2.35
N SER A 352 15.56 -20.22 1.32
CA SER A 352 16.88 -19.96 0.78
C SER A 352 17.50 -18.85 1.62
N GLU A 353 18.67 -19.11 2.22
CA GLU A 353 19.47 -18.18 3.05
C GLU A 353 19.98 -16.95 2.27
N HIS A 354 19.20 -16.47 1.29
CA HIS A 354 19.55 -15.33 0.47
C HIS A 354 19.72 -14.10 1.34
N GLN A 355 20.86 -13.46 1.09
CA GLN A 355 21.34 -12.27 1.73
C GLN A 355 20.32 -11.14 1.59
N TRP A 356 19.95 -10.55 2.71
CA TRP A 356 19.17 -9.31 2.74
C TRP A 356 19.94 -8.21 2.00
N SER A 357 19.36 -7.72 0.93
CA SER A 357 19.94 -6.69 0.08
C SER A 357 19.49 -5.31 0.56
N PRO A 358 20.40 -4.36 0.79
CA PRO A 358 20.03 -2.98 1.10
C PRO A 358 19.05 -2.43 0.06
N THR A 359 17.94 -1.87 0.52
CA THR A 359 16.89 -1.30 -0.32
C THR A 359 16.44 0.04 0.27
N ARG A 360 16.43 1.09 -0.54
CA ARG A 360 16.09 2.44 -0.09
C ARG A 360 14.96 3.01 -0.92
N VAL A 361 13.97 3.57 -0.26
CA VAL A 361 12.94 4.38 -0.92
C VAL A 361 13.49 5.80 -1.03
N ILE A 362 13.83 6.22 -2.25
CA ILE A 362 14.49 7.52 -2.49
C ILE A 362 13.50 8.61 -2.92
N TYR A 363 12.29 8.20 -3.33
CA TYR A 363 11.17 9.09 -3.64
C TYR A 363 9.86 8.35 -3.42
N ALA A 364 8.86 9.00 -2.82
CA ALA A 364 7.48 8.52 -2.80
C ALA A 364 6.48 9.68 -2.69
N ASP A 365 5.37 9.61 -3.43
CA ASP A 365 4.27 10.59 -3.35
C ASP A 365 2.88 9.95 -3.20
N GLY A 366 2.83 8.64 -2.96
CA GLY A 366 1.62 7.84 -2.83
C GLY A 366 1.05 7.31 -4.16
N GLU A 367 1.44 7.89 -5.30
CA GLU A 367 1.10 7.42 -6.65
C GLU A 367 2.29 6.74 -7.33
N TYR A 368 3.50 7.28 -7.11
CA TYR A 368 4.77 6.82 -7.66
C TYR A 368 5.81 6.67 -6.56
N THR A 369 6.69 5.69 -6.73
CA THR A 369 7.79 5.40 -5.81
C THR A 369 9.04 5.06 -6.60
N MET A 370 10.19 5.52 -6.14
CA MET A 370 11.49 5.14 -6.68
C MET A 370 12.31 4.41 -5.62
N PHE A 371 12.79 3.23 -5.98
CA PHE A 371 13.62 2.37 -5.12
C PHE A 371 15.04 2.34 -5.63
N TYR A 372 15.98 2.29 -4.70
CA TYR A 372 17.37 1.91 -4.93
C TYR A 372 17.59 0.56 -4.25
N ALA A 373 18.11 -0.44 -4.96
CA ALA A 373 18.47 -1.74 -4.41
C ALA A 373 19.92 -2.08 -4.74
N CYS A 374 20.63 -2.66 -3.77
CA CYS A 374 21.99 -3.15 -3.96
C CYS A 374 22.09 -4.63 -3.62
N TYR A 375 22.30 -5.48 -4.63
CA TYR A 375 22.30 -6.94 -4.50
C TYR A 375 23.66 -7.53 -4.11
N SER A 376 24.73 -6.72 -4.05
CA SER A 376 26.07 -7.20 -3.64
C SER A 376 26.21 -7.36 -2.12
N GLY A 377 25.15 -7.10 -1.34
CA GLY A 377 25.04 -7.50 0.07
C GLY A 377 25.93 -6.77 1.09
N GLU A 378 26.88 -5.95 0.66
CA GLU A 378 27.76 -5.17 1.54
C GLU A 378 27.27 -3.73 1.70
N THR A 379 26.88 -3.34 2.92
CA THR A 379 26.28 -2.02 3.21
C THR A 379 27.25 -0.86 3.21
N ASN A 380 28.55 -1.12 3.38
CA ASN A 380 29.58 -0.09 3.58
C ASN A 380 30.46 0.12 2.34
N GLN A 381 30.15 -0.58 1.24
CA GLN A 381 30.85 -0.44 -0.01
C GLN A 381 29.95 0.24 -1.04
N LYS A 382 30.57 0.83 -2.05
CA LYS A 382 29.84 1.28 -3.24
C LYS A 382 29.22 0.07 -3.91
N CYS A 383 27.92 0.15 -4.21
CA CYS A 383 27.29 -0.88 -5.02
C CYS A 383 27.90 -0.86 -6.42
N THR A 384 28.29 -2.02 -6.94
CA THR A 384 28.76 -2.10 -8.33
C THR A 384 27.58 -1.87 -9.28
N GLU A 385 27.85 -1.29 -10.45
CA GLU A 385 26.78 -1.01 -11.44
C GLU A 385 25.96 -2.25 -11.80
N GLN A 386 26.57 -3.44 -11.77
CA GLN A 386 25.92 -4.73 -12.08
C GLN A 386 25.06 -5.27 -10.94
N ALA A 387 25.29 -4.82 -9.70
CA ALA A 387 24.53 -5.21 -8.52
C ALA A 387 23.53 -4.13 -8.08
N MET A 388 23.53 -2.97 -8.74
CA MET A 388 22.67 -1.84 -8.43
C MET A 388 21.45 -1.82 -9.35
N GLU A 389 20.28 -1.63 -8.76
CA GLU A 389 19.05 -1.39 -9.49
C GLU A 389 18.35 -0.15 -8.93
N VAL A 390 17.96 0.76 -9.83
CA VAL A 390 17.02 1.83 -9.48
C VAL A 390 15.76 1.62 -10.29
N THR A 391 14.62 1.54 -9.60
CA THR A 391 13.32 1.22 -10.20
C THR A 391 12.30 2.28 -9.84
N LEU A 392 11.69 2.88 -10.86
CA LEU A 392 10.52 3.75 -10.74
C LEU A 392 9.28 2.88 -10.95
N ALA A 393 8.42 2.82 -9.94
CA ALA A 393 7.13 2.15 -10.01
C ALA A 393 5.98 3.15 -9.76
N GLY A 394 4.79 2.82 -10.23
CA GLY A 394 3.58 3.59 -9.92
C GLY A 394 2.33 2.72 -9.84
N LYS A 395 1.27 3.28 -9.26
CA LYS A 395 -0.07 2.65 -9.23
C LYS A 395 -0.76 2.65 -10.60
N SER A 396 -0.19 3.39 -11.56
CA SER A 396 -0.55 3.38 -12.98
C SER A 396 0.66 2.96 -13.81
N ARG A 397 0.39 2.32 -14.97
CA ARG A 397 1.42 2.01 -15.98
C ARG A 397 1.98 3.26 -16.67
N GLU A 398 1.22 4.35 -16.63
CA GLU A 398 1.55 5.57 -17.33
C GLU A 398 1.99 6.67 -16.36
N ILE A 399 2.98 7.44 -16.80
CA ILE A 399 3.45 8.64 -16.14
C ILE A 399 3.63 9.73 -17.19
N SER A 400 3.20 10.95 -16.87
CA SER A 400 3.50 12.09 -17.74
C SER A 400 5.01 12.34 -17.80
N GLN A 401 5.53 12.75 -18.96
CA GLN A 401 6.96 13.04 -19.13
C GLN A 401 7.45 14.10 -18.15
N GLU A 402 6.66 15.15 -17.89
CA GLU A 402 6.99 16.21 -16.94
C GLU A 402 7.20 15.66 -15.52
N LYS A 403 6.29 14.80 -15.05
CA LYS A 403 6.41 14.15 -13.74
C LYS A 403 7.63 13.23 -13.70
N LYS A 404 7.85 12.47 -14.77
CA LYS A 404 8.99 11.57 -14.90
C LYS A 404 10.32 12.32 -14.84
N ASP A 405 10.47 13.41 -15.59
CA ASP A 405 11.65 14.27 -15.59
C ASP A 405 11.89 14.88 -14.19
N ALA A 406 10.82 15.27 -13.49
CA ALA A 406 10.91 15.76 -12.12
C ALA A 406 11.46 14.70 -11.16
N ILE A 407 10.97 13.45 -11.24
CA ILE A 407 11.49 12.35 -10.41
C ILE A 407 12.94 12.00 -10.82
N TYR A 408 13.23 11.94 -12.12
CA TYR A 408 14.58 11.64 -12.64
C TYR A 408 15.62 12.67 -12.22
N SER A 409 15.21 13.89 -11.84
CA SER A 409 16.13 14.89 -11.30
C SER A 409 16.80 14.46 -9.98
N ILE A 410 16.28 13.44 -9.30
CA ILE A 410 16.81 12.87 -8.05
C ILE A 410 17.95 11.87 -8.32
N LEU A 411 17.99 11.22 -9.50
CA LEU A 411 18.93 10.13 -9.81
C LEU A 411 20.42 10.48 -9.56
N PRO A 412 20.91 11.70 -9.84
CA PRO A 412 22.30 12.06 -9.53
C PRO A 412 22.65 11.93 -8.04
N SER A 413 21.68 12.09 -7.13
CA SER A 413 21.90 11.93 -5.68
C SER A 413 22.12 10.49 -5.25
N VAL A 414 21.80 9.53 -6.12
CA VAL A 414 22.02 8.09 -5.91
C VAL A 414 23.06 7.53 -6.87
N CYS A 415 23.85 8.41 -7.48
CA CYS A 415 24.93 8.07 -8.41
C CYS A 415 24.46 7.33 -9.67
N VAL A 416 23.24 7.64 -10.14
CA VAL A 416 22.67 7.13 -11.39
C VAL A 416 22.40 8.28 -12.34
N SER A 417 22.73 8.15 -13.63
CA SER A 417 22.32 9.13 -14.63
C SER A 417 20.89 8.86 -15.08
N PRO A 418 20.06 9.89 -15.32
CA PRO A 418 18.78 9.71 -16.02
C PRO A 418 18.90 8.96 -17.36
N ALA A 419 20.06 9.05 -18.03
CA ALA A 419 20.32 8.33 -19.27
C ALA A 419 20.44 6.80 -19.08
N ASP A 420 20.73 6.35 -17.86
CA ASP A 420 20.88 4.94 -17.51
C ASP A 420 19.54 4.24 -17.27
N MET A 421 18.46 5.02 -17.18
CA MET A 421 17.11 4.49 -17.08
C MET A 421 16.62 3.98 -18.45
N LYS A 422 15.83 2.91 -18.42
CA LYS A 422 15.10 2.33 -19.54
C LYS A 422 13.62 2.26 -19.16
N ASP A 423 12.77 2.67 -20.07
CA ASP A 423 11.33 2.58 -19.92
C ASP A 423 10.86 1.14 -20.04
N THR A 424 9.99 0.74 -19.13
CA THR A 424 9.42 -0.59 -19.09
C THR A 424 8.35 -0.73 -20.17
N LYS A 425 8.38 -1.83 -20.92
CA LYS A 425 7.39 -2.13 -21.95
C LYS A 425 6.50 -3.27 -21.47
N PHE A 426 5.23 -2.98 -21.21
CA PHE A 426 4.24 -3.99 -20.86
C PHE A 426 3.83 -4.77 -22.11
N LEU A 427 4.40 -5.97 -22.28
CA LEU A 427 4.12 -6.85 -23.40
C LEU A 427 2.86 -7.69 -23.18
N ALA A 428 2.48 -7.90 -21.93
CA ALA A 428 1.24 -8.58 -21.52
C ALA A 428 0.77 -8.02 -20.18
N ASP A 429 -0.51 -8.23 -19.87
CA ASP A 429 -1.08 -7.89 -18.57
C ASP A 429 -0.96 -9.08 -17.62
N CYS A 430 0.05 -9.06 -16.76
CA CYS A 430 0.27 -10.12 -15.78
C CYS A 430 -0.41 -9.84 -14.42
N THR A 431 -1.25 -8.80 -14.31
CA THR A 431 -1.81 -8.35 -13.02
C THR A 431 -2.62 -9.43 -12.30
N SER A 432 -3.34 -10.26 -13.06
CA SER A 432 -4.15 -11.38 -12.51
C SER A 432 -3.32 -12.44 -11.78
N TRP A 433 -2.01 -12.52 -12.03
CA TRP A 433 -1.10 -13.47 -11.38
C TRP A 433 -0.56 -12.95 -10.05
N VAL A 434 -0.65 -11.63 -9.82
CA VAL A 434 -0.25 -10.99 -8.56
C VAL A 434 -1.42 -10.80 -7.62
N ASP A 435 -2.63 -10.73 -8.19
CA ASP A 435 -3.88 -10.82 -7.46
C ASP A 435 -4.14 -12.27 -7.04
N ILE A 436 -3.16 -12.86 -6.34
CA ILE A 436 -3.40 -14.05 -5.53
C ILE A 436 -4.35 -13.56 -4.45
N LYS A 437 -5.64 -13.76 -4.75
CA LYS A 437 -6.77 -13.46 -3.88
C LYS A 437 -6.44 -13.99 -2.50
N GLU A 438 -6.37 -13.04 -1.58
CA GLU A 438 -6.36 -13.15 -0.13
C GLU A 438 -5.54 -14.29 0.53
N GLU A 439 -4.78 -13.88 1.55
CA GLU A 439 -4.33 -14.78 2.63
C GLU A 439 -5.53 -15.53 3.28
N ASN A 440 -6.79 -15.07 3.08
CA ASN A 440 -8.01 -15.81 3.43
C ASN A 440 -8.29 -17.04 2.55
N ASP A 441 -8.02 -17.01 1.25
CA ASP A 441 -8.15 -18.21 0.42
C ASP A 441 -6.95 -19.14 0.67
N LEU A 442 -5.74 -18.60 0.88
CA LEU A 442 -4.57 -19.42 1.29
C LEU A 442 -4.71 -20.05 2.68
N ASN A 443 -5.45 -19.41 3.60
CA ASN A 443 -5.83 -20.00 4.88
C ASN A 443 -6.94 -21.04 4.70
N ARG A 444 -7.94 -20.83 3.83
CA ARG A 444 -8.94 -21.87 3.51
C ARG A 444 -8.32 -23.16 2.99
N CYS A 445 -7.20 -23.06 2.27
CA CYS A 445 -6.47 -24.22 1.74
C CYS A 445 -5.53 -24.89 2.76
N LEU A 446 -5.44 -24.38 3.99
CA LEU A 446 -4.79 -25.14 5.06
C LEU A 446 -5.59 -26.42 5.25
N LEU A 447 -4.90 -27.54 5.35
CA LEU A 447 -5.54 -28.84 5.47
C LEU A 447 -6.53 -28.86 6.65
N ASP A 448 -6.17 -28.20 7.75
CA ASP A 448 -7.00 -28.08 8.95
C ASP A 448 -8.28 -27.25 8.72
N ASN A 449 -8.31 -26.37 7.72
CA ASN A 449 -9.47 -25.53 7.38
C ASN A 449 -10.39 -26.14 6.31
N ILE A 450 -9.99 -27.24 5.67
CA ILE A 450 -10.87 -28.03 4.81
C ILE A 450 -11.96 -28.65 5.69
N LYS A 451 -13.21 -28.23 5.45
CA LYS A 451 -14.39 -28.66 6.21
C LYS A 451 -14.64 -30.14 5.97
N VAL A 452 -14.66 -30.92 7.04
CA VAL A 452 -15.10 -32.30 7.03
C VAL A 452 -16.63 -32.39 7.11
N PHE A 453 -17.21 -33.49 6.63
CA PHE A 453 -18.65 -33.72 6.72
C PHE A 453 -19.09 -33.87 8.18
N ALA A 454 -19.93 -32.94 8.67
CA ALA A 454 -20.29 -32.86 10.08
C ALA A 454 -21.22 -34.00 10.56
N GLU A 455 -21.97 -34.61 9.64
CA GLU A 455 -22.91 -35.72 9.91
C GLU A 455 -22.30 -37.08 9.58
N TYR A 456 -20.97 -37.19 9.66
CA TYR A 456 -20.25 -38.42 9.35
C TYR A 456 -20.67 -39.59 10.28
N ASP A 457 -21.18 -40.65 9.66
CA ASP A 457 -21.42 -41.94 10.30
C ASP A 457 -20.50 -42.99 9.67
N SER A 458 -19.60 -43.55 10.47
CA SER A 458 -18.67 -44.60 10.04
C SER A 458 -19.37 -45.82 9.43
N ASP A 459 -20.62 -46.09 9.82
CA ASP A 459 -21.38 -47.21 9.27
C ASP A 459 -21.81 -46.99 7.82
N GLN A 460 -21.91 -45.73 7.36
CA GLN A 460 -22.18 -45.42 5.96
C GLN A 460 -21.01 -45.83 5.05
N MET A 461 -19.77 -45.84 5.57
CA MET A 461 -18.59 -46.27 4.80
C MET A 461 -18.58 -47.76 4.51
N LYS A 462 -19.40 -48.58 5.21
CA LYS A 462 -19.41 -50.04 5.00
C LYS A 462 -19.86 -50.38 3.58
N GLY A 463 -19.09 -51.26 2.94
CA GLY A 463 -19.42 -51.82 1.64
C GLY A 463 -18.29 -51.64 0.63
N ARG A 464 -18.59 -52.03 -0.61
CA ARG A 464 -17.70 -51.84 -1.74
C ARG A 464 -17.98 -50.48 -2.36
N TRP A 465 -16.92 -49.72 -2.58
CA TRP A 465 -16.95 -48.41 -3.20
C TRP A 465 -16.11 -48.43 -4.47
N TYR A 466 -16.64 -47.84 -5.52
CA TYR A 466 -16.02 -47.77 -6.82
C TYR A 466 -15.65 -46.33 -7.14
N LEU A 467 -14.43 -46.09 -7.62
CA LEU A 467 -14.00 -44.75 -8.01
C LEU A 467 -14.79 -44.32 -9.25
N TYR A 468 -15.52 -43.21 -9.12
CA TYR A 468 -16.28 -42.61 -10.21
C TYR A 468 -15.46 -41.58 -10.99
N GLY A 469 -14.66 -40.79 -10.27
CA GLY A 469 -13.79 -39.79 -10.86
C GLY A 469 -12.90 -39.14 -9.82
N SER A 470 -11.85 -38.47 -10.28
CA SER A 470 -10.89 -37.82 -9.40
C SER A 470 -10.30 -36.53 -9.96
N ILE A 471 -9.78 -35.70 -9.07
CA ILE A 471 -8.78 -34.66 -9.41
C ILE A 471 -7.47 -35.16 -8.81
N SER A 472 -6.48 -35.46 -9.65
CA SER A 472 -5.12 -35.78 -9.22
C SER A 472 -4.13 -35.01 -10.07
N TYR A 473 -3.18 -34.32 -9.45
CA TYR A 473 -2.10 -33.64 -10.17
C TYR A 473 -0.87 -34.53 -10.40
N ASN A 474 -0.88 -35.74 -9.84
CA ASN A 474 0.09 -36.78 -10.13
C ASN A 474 -0.62 -37.88 -10.94
N ASN A 475 -0.36 -37.94 -12.24
CA ASN A 475 -0.90 -38.95 -13.16
C ASN A 475 -0.42 -40.39 -12.87
N ARG A 476 0.26 -40.67 -11.74
CA ARG A 476 0.99 -41.93 -11.52
C ARG A 476 0.22 -43.02 -10.79
N THR A 477 -0.93 -42.75 -10.19
CA THR A 477 -1.71 -43.77 -9.48
C THR A 477 -3.20 -43.52 -9.62
N SER A 478 -3.87 -44.28 -10.49
CA SER A 478 -5.34 -44.34 -10.52
C SER A 478 -5.82 -45.45 -9.57
N LEU A 479 -6.56 -45.07 -8.54
CA LEU A 479 -7.15 -46.00 -7.58
C LEU A 479 -8.49 -46.50 -8.13
N GLN A 480 -8.55 -47.67 -8.77
CA GLN A 480 -9.78 -48.10 -9.44
C GLN A 480 -10.87 -48.67 -8.51
N GLY A 481 -10.55 -49.10 -7.29
CA GLY A 481 -11.56 -49.60 -6.35
C GLY A 481 -11.09 -49.66 -4.89
N VAL A 482 -12.00 -49.34 -3.97
CA VAL A 482 -11.74 -49.36 -2.53
C VAL A 482 -12.82 -50.19 -1.83
N VAL A 483 -12.41 -51.25 -1.14
CA VAL A 483 -13.32 -52.04 -0.30
C VAL A 483 -13.08 -51.64 1.14
N MET A 484 -14.11 -51.10 1.80
CA MET A 484 -14.01 -50.68 3.20
C MET A 484 -14.71 -51.70 4.10
N HIS A 485 -13.91 -52.35 4.94
CA HIS A 485 -14.35 -53.33 5.93
C HIS A 485 -14.26 -52.74 7.34
N LYS A 486 -15.36 -52.73 8.10
CA LYS A 486 -15.32 -52.41 9.53
C LYS A 486 -14.99 -53.68 10.31
N HIS A 487 -13.87 -53.72 11.01
CA HIS A 487 -13.51 -54.82 11.91
C HIS A 487 -13.64 -54.37 13.37
N ALA A 488 -14.31 -55.18 14.19
CA ALA A 488 -14.34 -55.00 15.63
C ALA A 488 -13.20 -55.83 16.25
N GLU A 489 -12.09 -55.18 16.60
CA GLU A 489 -11.00 -55.80 17.36
C GLU A 489 -10.87 -55.15 18.74
N GLY A 490 -11.53 -55.72 19.75
CA GLY A 490 -11.44 -55.25 21.14
C GLY A 490 -12.33 -54.05 21.47
N MET A 491 -11.86 -53.16 22.37
CA MET A 491 -12.58 -51.94 22.79
C MET A 491 -12.46 -50.76 21.78
N ASN A 492 -11.80 -50.98 20.64
CA ASN A 492 -11.60 -49.96 19.61
C ASN A 492 -12.29 -50.40 18.30
N GLU A 493 -13.04 -49.50 17.67
CA GLU A 493 -13.52 -49.71 16.30
C GLU A 493 -12.40 -49.34 15.32
N VAL A 494 -12.00 -50.27 14.45
CA VAL A 494 -11.01 -50.04 13.40
C VAL A 494 -11.68 -50.20 12.04
N ILE A 495 -11.59 -49.17 11.20
CA ILE A 495 -11.98 -49.26 9.79
C ILE A 495 -10.76 -49.76 9.03
N HIS A 496 -10.87 -50.94 8.45
CA HIS A 496 -9.89 -51.49 7.54
C HIS A 496 -10.26 -51.10 6.11
N THR A 497 -9.39 -50.33 5.46
CA THR A 497 -9.57 -49.95 4.06
C THR A 497 -8.66 -50.85 3.23
N GLU A 498 -9.26 -51.77 2.47
CA GLU A 498 -8.53 -52.54 1.46
C GLU A 498 -8.60 -51.76 0.14
N ILE A 499 -7.45 -51.27 -0.31
CA ILE A 499 -7.35 -50.49 -1.53
C ILE A 499 -6.80 -51.40 -2.62
N THR A 500 -7.58 -51.60 -3.69
CA THR A 500 -7.08 -52.28 -4.89
C THR A 500 -6.59 -51.20 -5.85
N ALA A 501 -5.28 -51.03 -5.94
CA ALA A 501 -4.64 -50.01 -6.78
C ALA A 501 -4.00 -50.65 -8.02
N PHE A 502 -4.06 -49.97 -9.16
CA PHE A 502 -3.24 -50.32 -10.32
C PHE A 502 -1.98 -49.46 -10.32
N ASP A 503 -0.82 -50.11 -10.47
CA ASP A 503 0.43 -49.43 -10.79
C ASP A 503 0.63 -49.50 -12.31
N MET A 504 0.61 -48.34 -12.98
CA MET A 504 0.80 -48.27 -14.43
C MET A 504 2.28 -48.39 -14.83
N ASP A 505 3.24 -48.19 -13.92
CA ASP A 505 4.68 -48.14 -14.26
C ASP A 505 5.29 -49.55 -14.49
N VAL A 506 4.63 -50.63 -14.05
CA VAL A 506 5.06 -52.01 -14.37
C VAL A 506 4.91 -52.30 -15.87
N GLN A 507 4.14 -51.51 -16.61
CA GLN A 507 3.92 -51.69 -18.04
C GLN A 507 5.04 -51.09 -18.89
N ALA A 508 5.65 -49.97 -18.49
CA ALA A 508 6.67 -49.31 -19.30
C ALA A 508 8.03 -50.05 -19.27
N GLU A 509 8.40 -50.65 -18.15
CA GLU A 509 9.60 -51.51 -18.07
C GLU A 509 9.36 -52.90 -18.70
N ALA A 510 8.12 -53.43 -18.65
CA ALA A 510 7.78 -54.70 -19.30
C ALA A 510 7.61 -54.59 -20.83
N GLU A 511 7.16 -53.45 -21.35
CA GLU A 511 7.03 -53.19 -22.79
C GLU A 511 8.40 -53.00 -23.48
N ALA A 512 9.44 -52.61 -22.73
CA ALA A 512 10.81 -52.56 -23.23
C ALA A 512 11.44 -53.96 -23.39
N ASP A 513 11.00 -54.96 -22.63
CA ASP A 513 11.57 -56.32 -22.62
C ASP A 513 10.73 -57.38 -23.36
N MET A 514 9.52 -57.06 -23.85
CA MET A 514 8.62 -58.06 -24.44
C MET A 514 8.11 -57.72 -25.85
N GLN A 515 8.96 -57.94 -26.85
CA GLN A 515 8.53 -58.13 -28.26
C GLN A 515 8.42 -59.60 -28.69
N ALA A 516 8.49 -60.59 -27.79
CA ALA A 516 8.61 -61.99 -28.19
C ALA A 516 7.38 -62.89 -28.01
N ASP A 517 6.55 -62.79 -26.97
CA ASP A 517 5.48 -63.78 -26.76
C ASP A 517 4.25 -63.23 -26.03
N GLY A 518 3.12 -63.15 -26.74
CA GLY A 518 1.76 -63.16 -26.18
C GLY A 518 1.29 -61.94 -25.35
N LEU A 519 0.05 -61.50 -25.59
CA LEU A 519 -0.63 -60.46 -24.82
C LEU A 519 -0.64 -60.79 -23.30
N PRO A 520 -0.20 -59.89 -22.41
CA PRO A 520 -0.24 -60.16 -20.98
C PRO A 520 -1.65 -59.96 -20.42
N SER A 521 -2.10 -60.89 -19.58
CA SER A 521 -3.19 -60.66 -18.65
C SER A 521 -2.75 -59.61 -17.62
N ARG A 522 -3.46 -58.48 -17.52
CA ARG A 522 -3.23 -57.42 -16.52
C ARG A 522 -3.21 -58.04 -15.10
N LYS A 523 -2.16 -57.80 -14.32
CA LYS A 523 -2.08 -58.22 -12.91
C LYS A 523 -2.58 -57.09 -12.02
N CYS A 524 -3.57 -57.36 -11.18
CA CYS A 524 -4.02 -56.46 -10.12
C CYS A 524 -3.13 -56.64 -8.89
N ALA A 525 -2.71 -55.56 -8.23
CA ALA A 525 -2.07 -55.61 -6.92
C ALA A 525 -3.10 -55.16 -5.85
N SER A 526 -3.22 -55.92 -4.76
CA SER A 526 -3.99 -55.51 -3.57
C SER A 526 -3.03 -54.98 -2.52
N TYR A 527 -3.34 -53.80 -1.96
CA TYR A 527 -2.63 -53.23 -0.83
C TYR A 527 -3.60 -53.08 0.35
N SER A 528 -3.23 -53.64 1.49
CA SER A 528 -3.96 -53.52 2.74
C SER A 528 -3.25 -52.49 3.61
N THR A 529 -3.95 -51.42 4.01
CA THR A 529 -3.44 -50.43 4.97
C THR A 529 -4.22 -50.57 6.29
N GLN A 530 -3.48 -50.64 7.40
CA GLN A 530 -4.07 -50.74 8.74
C GLN A 530 -3.88 -49.41 9.47
N SER A 531 -4.96 -48.67 9.67
CA SER A 531 -4.96 -47.49 10.55
C SER A 531 -5.02 -47.97 12.01
N ARG A 532 -4.07 -47.55 12.84
CA ARG A 532 -4.11 -47.73 14.29
C ARG A 532 -4.12 -46.34 14.91
N ASP A 533 -5.28 -45.89 15.40
CA ASP A 533 -5.39 -44.99 16.55
C ASP A 533 -6.86 -44.80 17.01
N THR A 534 -6.98 -44.35 18.26
CA THR A 534 -8.10 -44.32 19.22
C THR A 534 -9.47 -43.79 18.78
N CYS A 535 -10.53 -44.40 19.34
CA CYS A 535 -11.95 -44.07 19.27
C CYS A 535 -12.29 -42.57 19.23
N ILE A 536 -12.45 -42.00 18.04
CA ILE A 536 -13.21 -40.75 17.87
C ILE A 536 -13.95 -40.80 16.51
N ASN A 537 -15.25 -40.47 16.53
CA ASN A 537 -16.06 -40.13 15.36
C ASN A 537 -15.46 -38.89 14.67
N ILE A 538 -14.43 -39.05 13.85
CA ILE A 538 -13.84 -37.94 13.09
C ILE A 538 -13.77 -38.35 11.63
N ALA A 539 -14.28 -37.47 10.76
CA ALA A 539 -14.16 -37.56 9.31
C ALA A 539 -12.74 -37.22 8.80
N GLU A 540 -11.71 -37.41 9.62
CA GLU A 540 -10.30 -37.16 9.33
C GLU A 540 -9.46 -38.35 9.81
N PHE A 541 -8.63 -38.89 8.92
CA PHE A 541 -7.77 -40.04 9.17
C PHE A 541 -6.33 -39.72 8.81
N VAL A 542 -5.40 -40.20 9.63
CA VAL A 542 -3.97 -40.17 9.32
C VAL A 542 -3.51 -41.61 9.12
N THR A 543 -3.05 -41.94 7.91
CA THR A 543 -2.52 -43.27 7.60
C THR A 543 -1.02 -43.17 7.39
N THR A 544 -0.24 -43.98 8.11
CA THR A 544 1.19 -44.16 7.83
C THR A 544 1.36 -45.14 6.69
N VAL A 545 1.92 -44.70 5.56
CA VAL A 545 2.20 -45.58 4.42
C VAL A 545 3.71 -45.72 4.28
N PRO A 546 4.27 -46.94 4.33
CA PRO A 546 5.67 -47.16 4.02
C PRO A 546 5.85 -47.08 2.50
N VAL A 547 6.43 -45.98 2.02
CA VAL A 547 6.79 -45.81 0.60
C VAL A 547 8.31 -45.72 0.52
N GLY A 548 8.96 -46.73 -0.06
CA GLY A 548 10.41 -46.72 -0.28
C GLY A 548 11.28 -46.67 0.98
N GLY A 549 10.80 -47.15 2.12
CA GLY A 549 11.56 -47.17 3.39
C GLY A 549 11.48 -45.88 4.21
N VAL A 550 10.68 -44.89 3.79
CA VAL A 550 10.36 -43.70 4.58
C VAL A 550 8.89 -43.76 4.99
N ASN A 551 8.61 -43.55 6.28
CA ASN A 551 7.24 -43.47 6.77
C ASN A 551 6.64 -42.12 6.37
N GLY A 552 5.75 -42.11 5.37
CA GLY A 552 4.96 -40.95 5.01
C GLY A 552 3.62 -40.93 5.77
N PHE A 553 3.13 -39.75 6.12
CA PHE A 553 1.78 -39.56 6.64
C PHE A 553 0.85 -39.13 5.50
N VAL A 554 -0.21 -39.89 5.28
CA VAL A 554 -1.31 -39.55 4.37
C VAL A 554 -2.46 -39.03 5.21
N PHE A 555 -2.95 -37.84 4.89
CA PHE A 555 -4.08 -37.22 5.58
C PHE A 555 -5.31 -37.30 4.69
N THR A 556 -6.36 -37.94 5.20
CA THR A 556 -7.61 -38.14 4.49
C THR A 556 -8.73 -37.40 5.19
N LYS A 557 -9.57 -36.68 4.44
CA LYS A 557 -10.78 -36.02 4.91
C LYS A 557 -11.99 -36.48 4.11
N VAL A 558 -13.04 -36.90 4.80
CA VAL A 558 -14.34 -37.19 4.18
C VAL A 558 -15.12 -35.88 4.08
N LEU A 559 -15.33 -35.41 2.85
CA LEU A 559 -16.00 -34.14 2.58
C LEU A 559 -17.52 -34.31 2.45
N TYR A 560 -17.97 -35.48 2.01
CA TYR A 560 -19.38 -35.84 1.90
C TYR A 560 -19.55 -37.36 1.88
N ILE A 561 -20.61 -37.87 2.50
CA ILE A 561 -21.02 -39.27 2.37
C ILE A 561 -22.53 -39.40 2.48
N ASP A 562 -23.12 -40.23 1.62
CA ASP A 562 -24.50 -40.72 1.75
C ASP A 562 -24.55 -42.24 1.52
N GLU A 563 -25.74 -42.80 1.34
CA GLU A 563 -25.93 -44.24 1.11
C GLU A 563 -25.18 -44.77 -0.14
N PHE A 564 -24.99 -43.93 -1.17
CA PHE A 564 -24.51 -44.32 -2.49
C PHE A 564 -23.27 -43.57 -2.96
N LYS A 565 -22.87 -42.46 -2.32
CA LYS A 565 -21.84 -41.54 -2.79
C LYS A 565 -20.89 -41.15 -1.66
N LEU A 566 -19.62 -41.03 -1.97
CA LEU A 566 -18.56 -40.61 -1.06
C LEU A 566 -17.64 -39.64 -1.78
N VAL A 567 -17.29 -38.53 -1.13
CA VAL A 567 -16.28 -37.58 -1.61
C VAL A 567 -15.18 -37.48 -0.58
N GLU A 568 -13.96 -37.77 -1.01
CA GLU A 568 -12.76 -37.83 -0.19
C GLU A 568 -11.71 -36.84 -0.70
N TYR A 569 -11.02 -36.18 0.22
CA TYR A 569 -9.82 -35.41 -0.05
C TYR A 569 -8.63 -36.06 0.63
N VAL A 570 -7.56 -36.30 -0.11
CA VAL A 570 -6.34 -36.94 0.38
C VAL A 570 -5.15 -36.02 0.15
N CYS A 571 -4.30 -35.91 1.16
CA CYS A 571 -3.06 -35.17 1.12
C CYS A 571 -1.87 -36.05 1.51
N ASN A 572 -0.99 -36.30 0.55
CA ASN A 572 0.22 -37.11 0.72
C ASN A 572 1.41 -36.30 1.22
N TYR A 573 1.46 -34.99 0.95
CA TYR A 573 2.58 -34.13 1.31
C TYR A 573 2.10 -32.78 1.84
N ARG A 574 2.42 -32.48 3.10
CA ARG A 574 2.24 -31.13 3.65
C ARG A 574 3.47 -30.26 3.36
N ASP A 575 3.27 -28.97 3.11
CA ASP A 575 4.33 -27.97 3.19
C ASP A 575 4.54 -27.52 4.66
N HIS A 576 5.52 -26.63 4.90
CA HIS A 576 5.82 -26.12 6.23
C HIS A 576 4.69 -25.29 6.85
N ASP A 577 3.77 -24.78 6.02
CA ASP A 577 2.60 -24.04 6.47
C ASP A 577 1.42 -24.98 6.80
N GLY A 578 1.54 -26.29 6.56
CA GLY A 578 0.47 -27.27 6.77
C GLY A 578 -0.53 -27.37 5.61
N ARG A 579 -0.20 -26.80 4.45
CA ARG A 579 -1.00 -26.97 3.22
C ARG A 579 -0.60 -28.24 2.50
N CYS A 580 -1.50 -28.78 1.70
CA CYS A 580 -1.12 -29.87 0.83
C CYS A 580 -0.37 -29.37 -0.41
N LYS A 581 0.79 -29.96 -0.72
CA LYS A 581 1.49 -29.69 -1.97
C LYS A 581 0.67 -30.22 -3.14
N LYS A 582 0.65 -29.48 -4.25
CA LYS A 582 -0.21 -29.78 -5.41
C LYS A 582 -0.03 -31.21 -5.93
N GLU A 583 1.22 -31.68 -6.03
CA GLU A 583 1.58 -33.04 -6.42
C GLU A 583 1.12 -34.12 -5.43
N GLY A 584 0.82 -33.75 -4.19
CA GLY A 584 0.36 -34.65 -3.14
C GLY A 584 -1.15 -34.70 -2.95
N VAL A 585 -1.94 -33.93 -3.70
CA VAL A 585 -3.39 -33.88 -3.53
C VAL A 585 -4.10 -34.88 -4.43
N SER A 586 -5.04 -35.63 -3.87
CA SER A 586 -6.12 -36.25 -4.64
C SER A 586 -7.49 -35.93 -4.05
N PHE A 587 -8.47 -35.77 -4.93
CA PHE A 587 -9.87 -35.60 -4.59
C PHE A 587 -10.66 -36.67 -5.32
N ASN A 588 -11.23 -37.61 -4.57
CA ASN A 588 -11.81 -38.82 -5.10
C ASN A 588 -13.31 -38.81 -4.87
N VAL A 589 -14.08 -39.18 -5.89
CA VAL A 589 -15.53 -39.38 -5.79
C VAL A 589 -15.79 -40.86 -6.00
N TYR A 590 -16.45 -41.50 -5.04
CA TYR A 590 -16.78 -42.91 -5.06
C TYR A 590 -18.29 -43.16 -5.09
N THR A 591 -18.69 -44.34 -5.54
CA THR A 591 -20.08 -44.83 -5.48
C THR A 591 -20.23 -46.28 -5.04
N LYS A 592 -21.34 -46.63 -4.39
CA LYS A 592 -21.71 -48.04 -4.11
C LYS A 592 -22.43 -48.73 -5.26
N ASN A 593 -22.97 -47.98 -6.23
CA ASN A 593 -23.62 -48.59 -7.37
C ASN A 593 -22.56 -49.22 -8.25
N ASP A 594 -22.67 -50.52 -8.47
CA ASP A 594 -21.86 -51.24 -9.44
C ASP A 594 -22.28 -50.77 -10.83
N THR A 595 -21.60 -49.76 -11.36
CA THR A 595 -21.99 -49.05 -12.59
C THR A 595 -21.74 -49.86 -13.85
N LYS A 596 -21.48 -51.17 -13.76
CA LYS A 596 -21.37 -52.07 -14.92
C LYS A 596 -22.57 -51.99 -15.89
N GLU A 597 -23.74 -51.54 -15.42
CA GLU A 597 -24.95 -51.40 -16.25
C GLU A 597 -25.56 -49.99 -16.30
N GLY A 598 -24.95 -48.98 -15.67
CA GLY A 598 -25.60 -47.67 -15.57
C GLY A 598 -24.63 -46.53 -15.30
N VAL A 599 -24.60 -45.59 -16.24
CA VAL A 599 -24.17 -44.20 -16.01
C VAL A 599 -24.79 -43.78 -14.67
N MET A 600 -23.96 -43.47 -13.68
CA MET A 600 -24.47 -42.84 -12.47
C MET A 600 -25.31 -41.65 -12.93
N ASP A 601 -26.58 -41.60 -12.54
CA ASP A 601 -27.44 -40.44 -12.85
C ASP A 601 -26.92 -39.28 -11.99
N VAL A 602 -25.82 -38.71 -12.46
CA VAL A 602 -25.21 -37.51 -11.89
C VAL A 602 -26.14 -36.39 -12.29
N ASP A 603 -27.15 -36.23 -11.45
CA ASP A 603 -28.01 -35.08 -11.55
C ASP A 603 -27.15 -33.81 -11.41
N THR A 604 -27.66 -32.72 -11.96
CA THR A 604 -26.98 -31.41 -11.89
C THR A 604 -26.68 -30.98 -10.46
N THR A 605 -27.41 -31.54 -9.48
CA THR A 605 -27.22 -31.30 -8.05
C THR A 605 -25.92 -31.90 -7.54
N PHE A 606 -25.61 -33.16 -7.89
CA PHE A 606 -24.38 -33.81 -7.44
C PHE A 606 -23.14 -33.23 -8.13
N THR A 607 -23.22 -32.86 -9.41
CA THR A 607 -22.14 -32.10 -10.06
C THR A 607 -21.89 -30.76 -9.39
N ALA A 608 -22.95 -30.02 -9.02
CA ALA A 608 -22.82 -28.77 -8.29
C ALA A 608 -22.16 -28.99 -6.92
N LEU A 609 -22.52 -30.05 -6.21
CA LEU A 609 -21.90 -30.43 -4.94
C LEU A 609 -20.40 -30.74 -5.12
N ILE A 610 -20.02 -31.56 -6.11
CA ILE A 610 -18.61 -31.85 -6.40
C ILE A 610 -17.84 -30.56 -6.68
N ASN A 611 -18.40 -29.67 -7.50
CA ASN A 611 -17.76 -28.39 -7.82
C ASN A 611 -17.57 -27.50 -6.59
N ASP A 612 -18.55 -27.45 -5.71
CA ASP A 612 -18.48 -26.66 -4.48
C ASP A 612 -17.49 -27.27 -3.47
N LEU A 613 -17.46 -28.60 -3.33
CA LEU A 613 -16.51 -29.31 -2.48
C LEU A 613 -15.07 -29.17 -3.00
N ALA A 614 -14.84 -29.34 -4.30
CA ALA A 614 -13.53 -29.15 -4.92
C ALA A 614 -13.03 -27.71 -4.71
N LYS A 615 -13.88 -26.71 -4.94
CA LYS A 615 -13.54 -25.30 -4.63
C LYS A 615 -13.23 -25.08 -3.16
N SER A 616 -13.99 -25.70 -2.25
CA SER A 616 -13.76 -25.59 -0.81
C SER A 616 -12.44 -26.21 -0.36
N ALA A 617 -11.95 -27.20 -1.12
CA ALA A 617 -10.65 -27.85 -0.95
C ALA A 617 -9.55 -27.19 -1.82
N CYS A 618 -9.83 -26.02 -2.41
CA CYS A 618 -8.91 -25.27 -3.27
C CYS A 618 -8.45 -26.00 -4.54
N LEU A 619 -9.32 -26.83 -5.09
CA LEU A 619 -9.13 -27.51 -6.36
C LEU A 619 -9.95 -26.84 -7.46
N ASN A 620 -9.44 -26.87 -8.69
CA ASN A 620 -10.20 -26.45 -9.85
C ASN A 620 -11.16 -27.57 -10.24
N PRO A 621 -12.49 -27.37 -10.21
CA PRO A 621 -13.42 -28.42 -10.57
C PRO A 621 -13.33 -28.85 -12.04
N GLU A 622 -12.77 -28.00 -12.91
CA GLU A 622 -12.52 -28.35 -14.31
C GLU A 622 -11.45 -29.43 -14.48
N ASP A 623 -10.63 -29.66 -13.44
CA ASP A 623 -9.61 -30.72 -13.44
C ASP A 623 -10.21 -32.09 -13.05
N PHE A 624 -11.51 -32.17 -12.75
CA PHE A 624 -12.18 -33.43 -12.39
C PHE A 624 -12.32 -34.33 -13.61
N GLN A 625 -11.68 -35.50 -13.57
CA GLN A 625 -11.71 -36.49 -14.62
C GLN A 625 -12.60 -37.66 -14.18
N MET A 626 -13.54 -38.04 -15.06
CA MET A 626 -14.34 -39.25 -14.86
C MET A 626 -13.53 -40.46 -15.31
N GLU A 627 -13.49 -41.49 -14.47
CA GLU A 627 -12.77 -42.73 -14.73
C GLU A 627 -13.72 -43.72 -15.44
N TYR A 628 -13.58 -43.86 -16.76
CA TYR A 628 -14.48 -44.69 -17.56
C TYR A 628 -13.96 -46.12 -17.83
N GLU A 629 -12.75 -46.48 -17.38
CA GLU A 629 -12.16 -47.79 -17.67
C GLU A 629 -12.19 -48.74 -16.47
N TRP A 630 -13.05 -49.76 -16.56
CA TRP A 630 -13.19 -50.82 -15.56
C TRP A 630 -12.33 -52.02 -15.92
N CYS A 631 -11.58 -52.56 -14.96
CA CYS A 631 -10.99 -53.90 -15.09
C CYS A 631 -11.96 -54.95 -14.52
N ASP A 632 -12.31 -55.94 -15.33
CA ASP A 632 -13.18 -57.03 -14.90
C ASP A 632 -12.38 -58.06 -14.07
N ALA A 633 -12.45 -57.98 -12.74
CA ALA A 633 -11.68 -58.85 -11.84
C ALA A 633 -12.19 -60.30 -11.76
N THR A 634 -13.25 -60.67 -12.50
CA THR A 634 -13.88 -61.99 -12.37
C THR A 634 -13.11 -63.16 -13.00
N ASP A 635 -12.04 -62.93 -13.77
CA ASP A 635 -11.26 -64.02 -14.40
C ASP A 635 -10.02 -64.48 -13.62
N ALA A 636 -9.73 -63.88 -12.46
CA ALA A 636 -8.63 -64.32 -11.59
C ALA A 636 -9.09 -65.38 -10.57
N THR A 637 -9.58 -66.54 -11.03
CA THR A 637 -9.63 -67.73 -10.16
C THR A 637 -8.21 -68.22 -9.87
N VAL A 638 -7.58 -67.68 -8.83
CA VAL A 638 -6.41 -68.28 -8.21
C VAL A 638 -6.89 -69.57 -7.51
N LYS A 639 -6.56 -70.72 -8.10
CA LYS A 639 -6.67 -72.01 -7.41
C LYS A 639 -5.73 -71.96 -6.18
N ASN A 640 -6.29 -71.68 -5.01
CA ASN A 640 -5.62 -71.89 -3.74
C ASN A 640 -5.26 -73.38 -3.63
N LYS A 641 -3.97 -73.68 -3.82
CA LYS A 641 -3.37 -74.95 -3.41
C LYS A 641 -3.17 -74.84 -1.90
N SER A 642 -3.92 -75.63 -1.15
CA SER A 642 -3.70 -75.82 0.28
C SER A 642 -2.26 -76.24 0.54
N VAL A 643 -1.49 -75.39 1.21
CA VAL A 643 -0.27 -75.80 1.90
C VAL A 643 -0.53 -75.53 3.36
N ASN A 644 -0.78 -76.62 4.10
CA ASN A 644 -0.55 -76.67 5.53
C ASN A 644 0.89 -76.24 5.77
N ASP A 645 1.12 -75.24 6.60
CA ASP A 645 2.01 -75.38 7.75
C ASP A 645 1.84 -74.19 8.70
N ASN A 646 1.56 -74.55 9.94
CA ASN A 646 1.54 -73.69 11.11
C ASN A 646 3.01 -73.44 11.52
N PRO A 647 3.41 -72.18 11.78
CA PRO A 647 4.13 -71.97 13.03
C PRO A 647 3.65 -70.73 13.78
N GLN A 648 3.18 -71.01 15.00
CA GLN A 648 3.42 -70.28 16.25
C GLN A 648 4.10 -68.90 16.14
N CYS A 649 3.41 -67.90 16.67
CA CYS A 649 3.98 -66.64 17.13
C CYS A 649 5.00 -66.92 18.25
N ASP A 650 6.27 -66.64 18.00
CA ASP A 650 7.30 -66.59 19.03
C ASP A 650 7.36 -65.16 19.61
N VAL A 651 6.94 -65.03 20.86
CA VAL A 651 7.09 -63.84 21.69
C VAL A 651 8.31 -64.07 22.55
N ASP A 652 9.49 -63.70 22.07
CA ASP A 652 10.69 -63.51 22.89
C ASP A 652 11.83 -63.03 21.97
N GLN A 653 12.03 -61.71 21.84
CA GLN A 653 13.34 -61.03 21.71
C GLN A 653 13.15 -59.51 21.89
N LEU A 654 12.86 -59.09 23.12
CA LEU A 654 13.12 -57.73 23.59
C LEU A 654 14.51 -57.72 24.23
N SER A 655 15.51 -57.23 23.50
CA SER A 655 16.79 -56.82 24.09
C SER A 655 16.66 -55.40 24.62
N ILE A 656 16.63 -55.30 25.94
CA ILE A 656 16.80 -54.07 26.70
C ILE A 656 18.24 -53.58 26.48
N VAL A 657 18.41 -52.39 25.90
CA VAL A 657 19.59 -51.55 26.13
C VAL A 657 19.11 -50.35 26.91
N SER A 658 19.31 -50.41 28.22
CA SER A 658 19.32 -49.27 29.12
C SER A 658 20.69 -48.62 29.01
N ASP A 659 20.77 -47.34 28.66
CA ASP A 659 21.78 -46.43 29.19
C ASP A 659 21.47 -44.95 28.85
N MET A 660 21.81 -44.11 29.83
CA MET A 660 21.89 -42.63 29.84
C MET A 660 20.64 -41.81 30.21
N ASP A 661 20.35 -41.83 31.50
CA ASP A 661 20.07 -40.62 32.28
C ASP A 661 21.38 -39.80 32.44
N ASP A 662 21.39 -38.53 32.00
CA ASP A 662 22.04 -37.39 32.67
C ASP A 662 22.06 -36.18 31.73
N TYR A 663 21.18 -35.19 31.96
CA TYR A 663 21.52 -33.78 31.75
C TYR A 663 20.65 -32.89 32.64
N THR A 664 21.27 -32.38 33.70
CA THR A 664 20.79 -31.27 34.55
C THR A 664 20.75 -29.95 33.78
N PRO A 665 19.83 -29.02 34.12
CA PRO A 665 19.85 -27.66 33.60
C PRO A 665 20.70 -26.76 34.52
N GLU A 666 21.60 -25.97 33.96
CA GLU A 666 22.16 -24.80 34.64
C GLU A 666 21.60 -23.49 34.08
N MET A 667 21.65 -22.50 34.97
CA MET A 667 21.05 -21.17 35.03
C MET A 667 21.19 -20.27 33.81
#